data_AF-A0A968JMZ3-F1
#
_entry.id   AF-A0A968JMZ3-F1
#
_cell.length_a   1.000
_cell.length_b   1.000
_cell.length_c   1.000
_cell.angle_alpha   90.00
_cell.angle_beta   90.00
_cell.angle_gamma   90.00
#
_symmetry.space_group_name_H-M   'P 1'
#
loop_
_entity.id
_entity.type
_entity.pdbx_description
1 polymer ?
#
loop_
_entity_poly.entity_id
_entity_poly.type
_entity_poly.pdbx_seq_one_letter_code
_entity_poly.pdbx_strand_id
1 'polypeptide(L)'
;MHPVNIGRYDAAYVQGFHDQEPHYILGTGSTAQGLVPLPPYLEGSDGFVRWTQPQSFLLFPQAGLPAEVALRLRGWRPDPTAPLPTVTIWQNGQVLVATITPTEQWATHTVALDGSIAGGLFKASDVVLELRTDPPLTLADGRPVGVLLDRVQYRTVGFPLFPYPLLLCYGALIGVLLWALLQPLPAVEDPSLIGRVLRTISQIHPLAWALLLGLLFLLLYRIQPILYPYPLRGLPVWLLLLCGGLVLLRYGPALLERRLWLVDAAAVLLVLAWAGQLWLAAQQHVTLSEPGVEADFRVFATRAFDLAEVFRADGFYNLGYPLLLWLFTPLTAGNPFLAARLLALAAGVLLLLAGYGLARTIIADDLIGRIGALLALVALAFSPLVVQYTLYIGSDMPFAALVVLALALLLIAADAPPRERQMLVALAGLAAGGAFLVRHAGLVLLVWGTLLWVGLRLSQRDRARLTLVYVLAFALTITPQLVVNVQQTGQLLYNEQAKNVWLAVYANTDWLRWNEMPDDVGLTELLLLDPPRFVGNWWRNISAFLGTGAEDTSEFGRALHLRLLSAPANWLAVAGLVGWLLVPADRLRRGALIGFAALYVALTALAFVLPRFFLPLAPLYAAAAAAFLVSRELKVARRQTIR
;
A
#
# COMPACT_ATOMS: atom_id res chain seq x y z
N MET A 1 33.40 -4.27 15.40
CA MET A 1 32.93 -5.68 15.33
C MET A 1 31.44 -5.68 15.60
N HIS A 2 30.67 -6.46 14.84
CA HIS A 2 29.22 -6.50 14.86
C HIS A 2 28.75 -7.97 14.94
N PRO A 3 28.39 -8.47 16.13
CA PRO A 3 27.93 -9.84 16.32
C PRO A 3 26.41 -9.97 16.12
N VAL A 4 25.97 -11.06 15.49
CA VAL A 4 24.56 -11.42 15.30
C VAL A 4 24.39 -12.88 15.70
N ASN A 5 23.43 -13.14 16.60
CA ASN A 5 22.99 -14.49 16.96
C ASN A 5 21.78 -14.83 16.08
N ILE A 6 21.97 -15.76 15.15
CA ILE A 6 20.98 -16.21 14.18
C ILE A 6 19.96 -17.10 14.89
N GLY A 7 18.68 -16.98 14.57
CA GLY A 7 17.56 -17.64 15.27
C GLY A 7 17.05 -16.93 16.52
N ARG A 8 17.60 -15.75 16.88
CA ARG A 8 17.12 -14.90 17.98
C ARG A 8 16.62 -13.54 17.47
N TYR A 9 17.40 -12.48 17.70
CA TYR A 9 17.14 -11.12 17.25
C TYR A 9 17.82 -10.87 15.91
N ASP A 10 17.46 -11.69 14.91
CA ASP A 10 18.17 -11.72 13.63
C ASP A 10 17.30 -11.33 12.43
N ALA A 11 16.00 -11.10 12.63
CA ALA A 11 15.05 -10.77 11.57
C ALA A 11 15.47 -9.56 10.71
N ALA A 12 16.26 -8.63 11.28
CA ALA A 12 16.80 -7.49 10.53
C ALA A 12 18.07 -7.82 9.71
N TYR A 13 18.63 -9.01 9.84
CA TYR A 13 19.91 -9.43 9.23
C TYR A 13 19.77 -10.63 8.31
N VAL A 14 18.64 -11.33 8.31
CA VAL A 14 18.45 -12.58 7.58
C VAL A 14 17.27 -12.48 6.62
N GLN A 15 17.43 -13.03 5.42
CA GLN A 15 16.34 -13.23 4.45
C GLN A 15 16.53 -14.57 3.74
N GLY A 16 15.45 -15.30 3.50
CA GLY A 16 15.52 -16.63 2.87
C GLY A 16 16.10 -17.69 3.80
N PHE A 17 15.70 -17.70 5.07
CA PHE A 17 16.08 -18.73 6.03
C PHE A 17 14.83 -19.42 6.57
N HIS A 18 14.94 -20.70 6.91
CA HIS A 18 13.92 -21.41 7.66
C HIS A 18 14.25 -21.38 9.16
N ASP A 19 13.25 -21.16 9.99
CA ASP A 19 13.35 -21.45 11.42
C ASP A 19 13.59 -22.95 11.62
N GLN A 20 14.34 -23.29 12.66
CA GLN A 20 14.44 -24.65 13.16
C GLN A 20 13.04 -25.17 13.54
N GLU A 21 12.87 -26.49 13.57
CA GLU A 21 11.60 -27.07 14.01
C GLU A 21 11.26 -26.59 15.43
N PRO A 22 10.00 -26.16 15.69
CA PRO A 22 9.64 -25.62 17.00
C PRO A 22 9.83 -26.67 18.09
N HIS A 23 10.79 -26.45 18.99
CA HIS A 23 10.96 -27.26 20.20
C HIS A 23 10.07 -26.82 21.37
N TYR A 24 9.21 -25.83 21.17
CA TYR A 24 8.18 -25.41 22.12
C TYR A 24 6.82 -25.96 21.71
N ILE A 25 6.52 -27.20 22.09
CA ILE A 25 5.12 -27.54 22.35
C ILE A 25 4.77 -26.85 23.67
N LEU A 26 4.12 -25.70 23.59
CA LEU A 26 3.26 -25.24 24.69
C LEU A 26 2.22 -26.35 24.87
N GLY A 27 2.40 -27.16 25.93
CA GLY A 27 1.44 -28.16 26.32
C GLY A 27 0.08 -27.49 26.53
N THR A 28 -0.88 -27.78 25.66
CA THR A 28 -2.29 -27.75 26.02
C THR A 28 -2.53 -28.94 26.96
N GLY A 29 -2.09 -28.80 28.22
CA GLY A 29 -2.18 -29.88 29.20
C GLY A 29 -1.22 -29.67 30.35
N SER A 30 -1.79 -29.57 31.55
CA SER A 30 -1.10 -29.40 32.81
C SER A 30 -0.21 -30.60 33.16
N THR A 31 1.04 -30.62 32.74
CA THR A 31 2.13 -31.32 33.43
C THR A 31 3.46 -30.69 33.09
N ALA A 32 4.05 -30.01 34.06
CA ALA A 32 5.46 -29.65 34.05
C ALA A 32 6.28 -30.94 34.18
N GLN A 33 6.68 -31.56 33.06
CA GLN A 33 7.71 -32.61 33.02
C GLN A 33 8.08 -32.94 31.57
N GLY A 34 9.32 -32.64 31.19
CA GLY A 34 9.95 -33.14 29.97
C GLY A 34 10.57 -32.05 29.11
N LEU A 35 11.81 -31.66 29.40
CA LEU A 35 12.67 -31.06 28.38
C LEU A 35 12.90 -32.15 27.33
N VAL A 36 12.25 -32.04 26.16
CA VAL A 36 12.58 -32.89 25.01
C VAL A 36 14.05 -32.63 24.68
N PRO A 37 14.92 -33.66 24.61
CA PRO A 37 16.32 -33.46 24.26
C PRO A 37 16.41 -32.74 22.91
N LEU A 38 17.32 -31.77 22.81
CA LEU A 38 17.60 -31.09 21.55
C LEU A 38 17.90 -32.16 20.48
N PRO A 39 17.38 -32.01 19.25
CA PRO A 39 17.69 -32.93 18.18
C PRO A 39 19.20 -33.03 17.97
N PRO A 40 19.70 -34.18 17.50
CA PRO A 40 21.13 -34.36 17.25
C PRO A 40 21.75 -33.26 16.37
N TYR A 41 20.99 -32.72 15.42
CA TYR A 41 21.43 -31.61 14.57
C TYR A 41 21.65 -30.28 15.30
N LEU A 42 21.05 -30.08 16.48
CA LEU A 42 21.23 -28.91 17.33
C LEU A 42 22.28 -29.10 18.45
N GLU A 43 22.86 -30.29 18.58
CA GLU A 43 23.91 -30.56 19.56
C GLU A 43 25.04 -29.51 19.51
N GLY A 44 25.44 -28.96 20.66
CA GLY A 44 26.47 -27.92 20.75
C GLY A 44 26.03 -26.50 20.34
N SER A 45 24.74 -26.30 20.04
CA SER A 45 24.08 -24.98 19.94
C SER A 45 23.26 -24.67 21.19
N ASP A 46 22.81 -23.42 21.31
CA ASP A 46 21.90 -23.00 22.38
C ASP A 46 20.41 -23.21 22.02
N GLY A 47 20.12 -23.92 20.92
CA GLY A 47 18.77 -24.22 20.44
C GLY A 47 18.16 -23.15 19.52
N PHE A 48 18.85 -22.02 19.29
CA PHE A 48 18.40 -20.94 18.42
C PHE A 48 19.35 -20.81 17.24
N VAL A 49 19.00 -21.44 16.11
CA VAL A 49 19.79 -21.46 14.87
C VAL A 49 18.84 -21.46 13.67
N ARG A 50 19.28 -21.03 12.48
CA ARG A 50 18.45 -21.12 11.27
C ARG A 50 19.05 -22.06 10.23
N TRP A 51 18.16 -22.67 9.45
CA TRP A 51 18.51 -23.37 8.22
C TRP A 51 18.66 -22.39 7.08
N THR A 52 19.76 -22.47 6.33
CA THR A 52 19.83 -21.83 5.02
C THR A 52 18.83 -22.50 4.07
N GLN A 53 18.25 -21.73 3.16
CA GLN A 53 17.55 -22.23 1.97
C GLN A 53 18.58 -22.50 0.85
N PRO A 54 18.16 -22.99 -0.34
CA PRO A 54 19.05 -23.03 -1.50
C PRO A 54 19.74 -21.68 -1.76
N GLN A 55 19.04 -20.58 -1.44
CA GLN A 55 19.57 -19.21 -1.48
C GLN A 55 19.15 -18.45 -0.22
N SER A 56 20.11 -17.93 0.53
CA SER A 56 19.89 -17.15 1.75
C SER A 56 20.74 -15.88 1.75
N PHE A 57 20.28 -14.82 2.42
CA PHE A 57 20.96 -13.52 2.43
C PHE A 57 21.23 -13.04 3.84
N LEU A 58 22.49 -12.64 4.09
CA LEU A 58 22.90 -11.93 5.29
C LEU A 58 23.05 -10.44 4.99
N LEU A 59 22.35 -9.63 5.79
CA LEU A 59 22.17 -8.20 5.60
C LEU A 59 22.89 -7.45 6.72
N PHE A 60 23.94 -6.69 6.40
CA PHE A 60 24.73 -5.94 7.40
C PHE A 60 24.79 -4.44 7.08
N PRO A 61 24.79 -3.55 8.08
CA PRO A 61 25.13 -2.15 7.86
C PRO A 61 26.56 -2.05 7.33
N GLN A 62 26.73 -1.35 6.21
CA GLN A 62 28.01 -1.31 5.50
C GLN A 62 29.04 -0.52 6.31
N ALA A 63 30.08 -1.21 6.78
CA ALA A 63 31.08 -0.61 7.64
C ALA A 63 32.28 0.01 6.90
N GLY A 64 32.38 -0.25 5.60
CA GLY A 64 33.55 0.01 4.75
C GLY A 64 34.35 -1.27 4.49
N LEU A 65 35.36 -1.18 3.62
CA LEU A 65 36.30 -2.25 3.28
C LEU A 65 37.74 -1.81 3.60
N PRO A 66 38.65 -2.73 3.97
CA PRO A 66 38.49 -4.19 4.03
C PRO A 66 37.63 -4.64 5.21
N ALA A 67 36.99 -5.80 5.07
CA ALA A 67 36.21 -6.41 6.15
C ALA A 67 36.27 -7.94 6.06
N GLU A 68 35.89 -8.61 7.13
CA GLU A 68 35.75 -10.05 7.18
C GLU A 68 34.47 -10.44 7.91
N VAL A 69 33.96 -11.62 7.58
CA VAL A 69 32.79 -12.23 8.20
C VAL A 69 33.18 -13.60 8.74
N ALA A 70 32.93 -13.82 10.02
CA ALA A 70 33.03 -15.13 10.63
C ALA A 70 31.62 -15.75 10.74
N LEU A 71 31.46 -16.94 10.18
CA LEU A 71 30.22 -17.72 10.17
C LEU A 71 30.43 -19.00 10.99
N ARG A 72 29.61 -19.21 12.03
CA ARG A 72 29.58 -20.47 12.77
C ARG A 72 28.56 -21.39 12.12
N LEU A 73 29.04 -22.36 11.35
CA LEU A 73 28.25 -23.26 10.52
C LEU A 73 28.33 -24.70 11.03
N ARG A 74 27.30 -25.48 10.73
CA ARG A 74 27.28 -26.94 10.87
C ARG A 74 26.60 -27.55 9.66
N GLY A 75 27.26 -28.52 9.05
CA GLY A 75 26.65 -29.41 8.06
C GLY A 75 25.91 -30.49 8.82
N TRP A 76 24.66 -30.77 8.44
CA TRP A 76 23.91 -31.88 9.02
C TRP A 76 23.23 -32.67 7.93
N ARG A 77 23.15 -33.99 8.13
CA ARG A 77 22.47 -34.94 7.26
C ARG A 77 21.81 -36.00 8.13
N PRO A 78 20.55 -36.37 7.84
CA PRO A 78 19.89 -37.47 8.53
C PRO A 78 20.50 -38.83 8.13
N ASP A 79 21.01 -38.95 6.90
CA ASP A 79 21.72 -40.12 6.40
C ASP A 79 23.23 -39.85 6.37
N PRO A 80 24.06 -40.55 7.18
CA PRO A 80 25.52 -40.39 7.21
C PRO A 80 26.22 -40.67 5.87
N THR A 81 25.55 -41.40 4.96
CA THR A 81 26.09 -41.76 3.64
C THR A 81 25.86 -40.68 2.58
N ALA A 82 24.94 -39.73 2.82
CA ALA A 82 24.70 -38.60 1.94
C ALA A 82 25.87 -37.60 1.97
N PRO A 83 26.23 -36.93 0.87
CA PRO A 83 27.27 -35.91 0.88
C PRO A 83 26.87 -34.73 1.78
N LEU A 84 27.84 -34.14 2.48
CA LEU A 84 27.60 -32.91 3.24
C LEU A 84 27.34 -31.74 2.26
N PRO A 85 26.38 -30.85 2.56
CA PRO A 85 26.10 -29.70 1.73
C PRO A 85 27.30 -28.75 1.70
N THR A 86 27.59 -28.20 0.52
CA THR A 86 28.60 -27.16 0.34
C THR A 86 27.92 -25.81 0.24
N VAL A 87 28.48 -24.80 0.91
CA VAL A 87 28.00 -23.42 0.87
C VAL A 87 28.99 -22.56 0.13
N THR A 88 28.53 -21.94 -0.95
CA THR A 88 29.26 -20.88 -1.62
C THR A 88 28.80 -19.53 -1.10
N ILE A 89 29.76 -18.68 -0.78
CA ILE A 89 29.53 -17.35 -0.21
C ILE A 89 29.84 -16.33 -1.28
N TRP A 90 28.81 -15.63 -1.70
CA TRP A 90 28.87 -14.62 -2.74
C TRP A 90 28.73 -13.24 -2.12
N GLN A 91 29.72 -12.39 -2.34
CA GLN A 91 29.61 -10.97 -2.05
C GLN A 91 28.81 -10.32 -3.17
N ASN A 92 27.68 -9.72 -2.78
CA ASN A 92 26.77 -9.04 -3.69
C ASN A 92 26.19 -9.93 -4.81
N GLY A 93 26.20 -11.26 -4.63
CA GLY A 93 25.76 -12.23 -5.63
C GLY A 93 26.62 -12.33 -6.90
N GLN A 94 27.73 -11.59 -6.96
CA GLN A 94 28.58 -11.46 -8.15
C GLN A 94 29.99 -12.02 -7.94
N VAL A 95 30.58 -11.80 -6.76
CA VAL A 95 31.95 -12.24 -6.46
C VAL A 95 31.88 -13.43 -5.51
N LEU A 96 32.32 -14.60 -5.97
CA LEU A 96 32.53 -15.74 -5.11
C LEU A 96 33.72 -15.46 -4.18
N VAL A 97 33.46 -15.44 -2.88
CA VAL A 97 34.47 -15.08 -1.86
C VAL A 97 35.02 -16.30 -1.15
N ALA A 98 34.16 -17.31 -0.95
CA ALA A 98 34.56 -18.57 -0.34
C ALA A 98 33.63 -19.71 -0.77
N THR A 99 34.19 -20.91 -0.80
CA THR A 99 33.43 -22.16 -0.85
C THR A 99 33.77 -22.94 0.40
N ILE A 100 32.76 -23.27 1.20
CA ILE A 100 32.91 -23.93 2.50
C ILE A 100 32.14 -25.24 2.45
N THR A 101 32.79 -26.32 2.84
CA THR A 101 32.14 -27.60 3.12
C THR A 101 32.16 -27.79 4.64
N PRO A 102 31.08 -27.44 5.37
CA PRO A 102 31.06 -27.54 6.82
C PRO A 102 31.13 -29.00 7.28
N THR A 103 31.67 -29.23 8.47
CA THR A 103 31.68 -30.56 9.09
C THR A 103 30.39 -30.82 9.86
N GLU A 104 30.22 -32.05 10.35
CA GLU A 104 29.12 -32.41 11.27
C GLU A 104 29.25 -31.77 12.66
N GLN A 105 30.38 -31.11 12.94
CA GLN A 105 30.59 -30.33 14.15
C GLN A 105 30.48 -28.84 13.85
N TRP A 106 30.12 -28.05 14.85
CA TRP A 106 30.12 -26.59 14.72
C TRP A 106 31.53 -26.08 14.48
N ALA A 107 31.73 -25.39 13.35
CA ALA A 107 32.99 -24.76 13.00
C ALA A 107 32.79 -23.29 12.63
N THR A 108 33.71 -22.44 13.07
CA THR A 108 33.71 -21.02 12.69
C THR A 108 34.63 -20.82 11.50
N HIS A 109 34.06 -20.39 10.38
CA HIS A 109 34.78 -20.08 9.16
C HIS A 109 34.88 -18.57 8.99
N THR A 110 36.10 -18.06 8.83
CA THR A 110 36.33 -16.63 8.62
C THR A 110 36.63 -16.38 7.15
N VAL A 111 35.88 -15.47 6.54
CA VAL A 111 35.96 -15.13 5.12
C VAL A 111 36.30 -13.66 5.00
N ALA A 112 37.42 -13.35 4.35
CA ALA A 112 37.77 -11.98 4.00
C ALA A 112 36.91 -11.51 2.84
N LEU A 113 36.24 -10.36 2.97
CA LEU A 113 35.48 -9.75 1.89
C LEU A 113 36.43 -9.02 0.95
N ASP A 114 36.21 -9.18 -0.35
CA ASP A 114 37.03 -8.51 -1.36
C ASP A 114 36.87 -6.98 -1.22
N GLY A 115 38.00 -6.28 -1.27
CA GLY A 115 38.07 -4.82 -1.29
C GLY A 115 37.55 -4.21 -2.59
N SER A 116 37.34 -5.02 -3.64
CA SER A 116 36.74 -4.57 -4.88
C SER A 116 35.25 -4.22 -4.70
N ILE A 117 34.87 -3.02 -5.11
CA ILE A 117 33.47 -2.55 -5.14
C ILE A 117 32.78 -3.12 -6.39
N ALA A 118 32.87 -4.43 -6.59
CA ALA A 118 32.13 -5.11 -7.65
C ALA A 118 30.63 -5.04 -7.31
N GLY A 119 29.88 -4.26 -8.11
CA GLY A 119 28.47 -3.92 -7.89
C GLY A 119 28.10 -2.44 -8.09
N GLY A 120 29.07 -1.54 -8.24
CA GLY A 120 28.86 -0.15 -8.70
C GLY A 120 28.34 0.88 -7.68
N LEU A 121 28.25 2.15 -8.10
CA LEU A 121 27.84 3.33 -7.30
C LEU A 121 26.40 3.27 -6.78
N PHE A 122 25.55 2.41 -7.34
CA PHE A 122 24.11 2.35 -7.09
C PHE A 122 23.65 1.10 -6.31
N LYS A 123 24.58 0.42 -5.64
CA LYS A 123 24.28 -0.78 -4.85
C LYS A 123 23.31 -0.44 -3.70
N ALA A 124 22.26 -1.25 -3.52
CA ALA A 124 21.42 -1.20 -2.32
C ALA A 124 22.29 -1.41 -1.07
N SER A 125 22.09 -0.58 -0.04
CA SER A 125 22.93 -0.49 1.17
C SER A 125 22.95 -1.75 2.06
N ASP A 126 22.24 -2.80 1.68
CA ASP A 126 21.64 -3.72 2.64
C ASP A 126 22.08 -5.18 2.48
N VAL A 127 22.39 -5.65 1.26
CA VAL A 127 22.82 -7.04 1.01
C VAL A 127 24.35 -7.09 0.99
N VAL A 128 24.93 -7.93 1.85
CA VAL A 128 26.40 -8.10 1.91
C VAL A 128 26.79 -9.49 1.47
N LEU A 129 26.11 -10.53 1.94
CA LEU A 129 26.44 -11.91 1.60
C LEU A 129 25.23 -12.69 1.15
N GLU A 130 25.37 -13.37 0.03
CA GLU A 130 24.47 -14.41 -0.43
C GLU A 130 25.12 -15.77 -0.17
N LEU A 131 24.39 -16.65 0.51
CA LEU A 131 24.77 -18.03 0.78
C LEU A 131 24.00 -18.90 -0.21
N ARG A 132 24.70 -19.61 -1.09
CA ARG A 132 24.09 -20.62 -1.97
C ARG A 132 24.52 -22.00 -1.50
N THR A 133 23.56 -22.87 -1.26
CA THR A 133 23.82 -24.22 -0.75
C THR A 133 23.56 -25.27 -1.82
N ASP A 134 24.51 -26.19 -2.03
CA ASP A 134 24.44 -27.24 -3.04
C ASP A 134 25.12 -28.55 -2.55
N PRO A 135 24.47 -29.73 -2.65
CA PRO A 135 23.03 -29.90 -2.90
C PRO A 135 22.18 -29.49 -1.69
N PRO A 136 20.94 -29.02 -1.89
CA PRO A 136 20.01 -28.84 -0.78
C PRO A 136 19.57 -30.21 -0.23
N LEU A 137 19.51 -30.31 1.09
CA LEU A 137 18.90 -31.40 1.83
C LEU A 137 17.38 -31.21 1.89
N THR A 138 16.61 -32.30 1.91
CA THR A 138 15.17 -32.24 2.21
C THR A 138 14.94 -32.73 3.64
N LEU A 139 14.32 -31.90 4.49
CA LEU A 139 13.90 -32.31 5.83
C LEU A 139 12.71 -33.29 5.78
N ALA A 140 12.41 -33.94 6.90
CA ALA A 140 11.29 -34.88 7.01
C ALA A 140 9.92 -34.26 6.67
N ASP A 141 9.79 -32.94 6.82
CA ASP A 141 8.59 -32.16 6.47
C ASP A 141 8.54 -31.69 5.01
N GLY A 142 9.53 -32.08 4.18
CA GLY A 142 9.59 -31.74 2.76
C GLY A 142 10.24 -30.40 2.43
N ARG A 143 10.70 -29.62 3.42
CA ARG A 143 11.39 -28.34 3.15
C ARG A 143 12.81 -28.56 2.60
N PRO A 144 13.23 -27.85 1.54
CA PRO A 144 14.62 -27.82 1.09
C PRO A 144 15.46 -26.91 2.01
N VAL A 145 16.49 -27.46 2.63
CA VAL A 145 17.40 -26.77 3.54
C VAL A 145 18.85 -27.03 3.15
N GLY A 146 19.75 -26.14 3.58
CA GLY A 146 21.18 -26.26 3.36
C GLY A 146 21.92 -26.65 4.64
N VAL A 147 22.60 -25.67 5.23
CA VAL A 147 23.38 -25.82 6.46
C VAL A 147 22.71 -25.10 7.62
N LEU A 148 23.15 -25.43 8.83
CA LEU A 148 22.77 -24.69 10.03
C LEU A 148 23.72 -23.52 10.25
N LEU A 149 23.15 -22.36 10.55
CA LEU A 149 23.87 -21.15 10.91
C LEU A 149 23.43 -20.67 12.30
N ASP A 150 24.40 -20.53 13.20
CA ASP A 150 24.19 -20.12 14.59
C ASP A 150 24.62 -18.66 14.82
N ARG A 151 25.87 -18.33 14.49
CA ARG A 151 26.43 -17.02 14.79
C ARG A 151 27.13 -16.44 13.58
N VAL A 152 26.92 -15.14 13.38
CA VAL A 152 27.65 -14.34 12.41
C VAL A 152 28.37 -13.20 13.12
N GLN A 153 29.62 -12.95 12.76
CA GLN A 153 30.36 -11.79 13.22
C GLN A 153 30.94 -11.04 12.02
N TYR A 154 30.53 -9.78 11.86
CA TYR A 154 31.08 -8.90 10.85
C TYR A 154 32.09 -7.93 11.48
N ARG A 155 33.30 -7.82 10.95
CA ARG A 155 34.28 -6.83 11.41
C ARG A 155 35.07 -6.22 10.26
N THR A 156 35.33 -4.92 10.36
CA THR A 156 36.26 -4.21 9.48
C THR A 156 37.69 -4.55 9.86
N VAL A 157 38.57 -4.68 8.87
CA VAL A 157 39.96 -5.09 9.06
C VAL A 157 40.90 -4.07 8.43
N GLY A 158 41.84 -3.54 9.21
CA GLY A 158 42.87 -2.62 8.72
C GLY A 158 42.42 -1.16 8.55
N PHE A 159 43.39 -0.33 8.14
CA PHE A 159 43.24 1.10 7.80
C PHE A 159 44.06 1.39 6.54
N PRO A 160 43.61 2.26 5.61
CA PRO A 160 42.36 3.03 5.65
C PRO A 160 41.12 2.21 5.31
N LEU A 161 40.00 2.53 5.97
CA LEU A 161 38.69 2.00 5.60
C LEU A 161 38.09 2.84 4.47
N PHE A 162 37.76 2.20 3.36
CA PHE A 162 37.05 2.83 2.27
C PHE A 162 35.54 2.70 2.49
N PRO A 163 34.81 3.80 2.71
CA PRO A 163 33.36 3.75 2.80
C PRO A 163 32.77 3.43 1.43
N TYR A 164 31.58 2.83 1.42
CA TYR A 164 30.88 2.58 0.18
C TYR A 164 30.49 3.91 -0.49
N PRO A 165 30.64 4.04 -1.83
CA PRO A 165 30.40 5.31 -2.52
C PRO A 165 29.01 5.89 -2.27
N LEU A 166 27.98 5.05 -2.18
CA LEU A 166 26.62 5.51 -1.91
C LEU A 166 26.48 6.17 -0.53
N LEU A 167 27.19 5.67 0.49
CA LEU A 167 27.21 6.30 1.82
C LEU A 167 27.91 7.67 1.78
N LEU A 168 28.96 7.82 0.96
CA LEU A 168 29.58 9.11 0.71
C LEU A 168 28.60 10.06 0.00
N CYS A 169 27.86 9.58 -1.00
CA CYS A 169 26.82 10.37 -1.67
C CYS A 169 25.73 10.82 -0.69
N TYR A 170 25.22 9.94 0.16
CA TYR A 170 24.27 10.31 1.21
C TYR A 170 24.84 11.34 2.16
N GLY A 171 26.06 11.14 2.65
CA GLY A 171 26.75 12.08 3.54
C GLY A 171 26.94 13.46 2.89
N ALA A 172 27.38 13.51 1.63
CA ALA A 172 27.55 14.74 0.88
C ALA A 172 26.23 15.48 0.67
N LEU A 173 25.17 14.77 0.27
CA LEU A 173 23.84 15.35 0.09
C LEU A 173 23.26 15.88 1.40
N ILE A 174 23.36 15.10 2.49
CA ILE A 174 22.95 15.55 3.82
C ILE A 174 23.74 16.80 4.23
N GLY A 175 25.05 16.84 3.97
CA GLY A 175 25.90 18.00 4.23
C GLY A 175 25.46 19.24 3.45
N VAL A 176 25.13 19.12 2.16
CA VAL A 176 24.59 20.22 1.34
C VAL A 176 23.24 20.70 1.86
N LEU A 177 22.34 19.78 2.22
CA LEU A 177 21.02 20.13 2.76
C LEU A 177 21.14 20.83 4.12
N LEU A 178 22.02 20.35 5.00
CA LEU A 178 22.32 21.01 6.26
C LEU A 178 22.95 22.38 6.05
N TRP A 179 23.89 22.53 5.12
CA TRP A 179 24.46 23.83 4.78
C TRP A 179 23.37 24.81 4.34
N ALA A 180 22.42 24.37 3.51
CA ALA A 180 21.25 25.18 3.14
C ALA A 180 20.37 25.52 4.36
N LEU A 181 20.15 24.57 5.29
CA LEU A 181 19.43 24.80 6.54
C LEU A 181 20.14 25.73 7.51
N LEU A 182 21.44 25.93 7.38
CA LEU A 182 22.27 26.76 8.27
C LEU A 182 22.54 28.15 7.71
N GLN A 183 22.19 28.43 6.45
CA GLN A 183 22.29 29.78 5.91
C GLN A 183 21.48 30.75 6.77
N PRO A 184 21.91 32.01 6.96
CA PRO A 184 21.11 33.01 7.65
C PRO A 184 19.82 33.27 6.87
N LEU A 185 18.69 33.30 7.59
CA LEU A 185 17.44 33.78 7.00
C LEU A 185 17.56 35.30 6.77
N PRO A 186 17.04 35.85 5.67
CA PRO A 186 16.63 37.26 5.67
C PRO A 186 15.73 37.45 6.88
N ALA A 187 15.89 38.53 7.65
CA ALA A 187 15.17 38.76 8.90
C ALA A 187 13.64 38.76 8.67
N VAL A 188 13.05 37.58 8.71
CA VAL A 188 11.61 37.38 8.72
C VAL A 188 11.29 37.01 10.16
N GLU A 189 10.68 37.95 10.87
CA GLU A 189 10.11 37.70 12.18
C GLU A 189 8.88 36.81 12.03
N ASP A 190 9.10 35.50 11.83
CA ASP A 190 8.04 34.51 11.92
C ASP A 190 7.90 34.02 13.38
N PRO A 191 6.81 34.39 14.08
CA PRO A 191 6.56 33.96 15.46
C PRO A 191 5.99 32.54 15.56
N SER A 192 5.77 31.83 14.45
CA SER A 192 5.25 30.46 14.45
C SER A 192 6.18 29.49 15.20
N LEU A 193 5.62 28.34 15.64
CA LEU A 193 6.44 27.26 16.22
C LEU A 193 7.52 26.81 15.21
N ILE A 194 7.18 26.75 13.93
CA ILE A 194 8.08 26.36 12.84
C ILE A 194 9.19 27.38 12.68
N GLY A 195 8.87 28.68 12.65
CA GLY A 195 9.85 29.77 12.59
C GLY A 195 10.82 29.74 13.77
N ARG A 196 10.33 29.46 14.98
CA ARG A 196 11.19 29.26 16.17
C ARG A 196 12.11 28.05 16.04
N VAL A 197 11.58 26.89 15.64
CA VAL A 197 12.38 25.67 15.43
C VAL A 197 13.45 25.88 14.36
N LEU A 198 13.09 26.47 13.21
CA LEU A 198 14.03 26.76 12.13
C LEU A 198 15.11 27.77 12.57
N ARG A 199 14.73 28.78 13.36
CA ARG A 199 15.68 29.75 13.92
C ARG A 199 16.67 29.06 14.87
N THR A 200 16.17 28.22 15.79
CA THR A 200 17.02 27.43 16.69
C THR A 200 17.96 26.51 15.89
N ILE A 201 17.46 25.82 14.88
CA ILE A 201 18.26 24.95 13.99
C ILE A 201 19.38 25.74 13.30
N SER A 202 19.07 26.94 12.78
CA SER A 202 20.05 27.80 12.09
C SER A 202 21.13 28.39 13.01
N GLN A 203 20.86 28.48 14.32
CA GLN A 203 21.80 28.96 15.33
C GLN A 203 22.76 27.88 15.81
N ILE A 204 22.48 26.60 15.53
CA ILE A 204 23.38 25.49 15.87
C ILE A 204 24.61 25.56 14.95
N HIS A 205 25.79 25.63 15.56
CA HIS A 205 27.05 25.68 14.82
C HIS A 205 27.21 24.45 13.89
N PRO A 206 27.74 24.60 12.66
CA PRO A 206 27.90 23.48 11.71
C PRO A 206 28.63 22.27 12.31
N LEU A 207 29.62 22.52 13.18
CA LEU A 207 30.33 21.47 13.91
C LEU A 207 29.41 20.63 14.80
N ALA A 208 28.44 21.25 15.49
CA ALA A 208 27.49 20.53 16.34
C ALA A 208 26.56 19.64 15.51
N TRP A 209 26.15 20.08 14.32
CA TRP A 209 25.41 19.25 13.37
C TRP A 209 26.23 18.06 12.86
N ALA A 210 27.49 18.31 12.49
CA ALA A 210 28.40 17.24 12.06
C ALA A 210 28.63 16.21 13.18
N LEU A 211 28.80 16.67 14.42
CA LEU A 211 28.93 15.80 15.60
C LEU A 211 27.65 15.02 15.88
N LEU A 212 26.47 15.66 15.82
CA LEU A 212 25.19 14.98 16.00
C LEU A 212 24.95 13.92 14.94
N LEU A 213 25.21 14.23 13.66
CA LEU A 213 25.12 13.25 12.58
C LEU A 213 26.11 12.10 12.80
N GLY A 214 27.36 12.42 13.13
CA GLY A 214 28.37 11.42 13.45
C GLY A 214 27.93 10.50 14.59
N LEU A 215 27.32 11.07 15.65
CA LEU A 215 26.78 10.33 16.78
C LEU A 215 25.57 9.47 16.38
N LEU A 216 24.65 9.97 15.55
CA LEU A 216 23.50 9.20 15.06
C LEU A 216 23.97 8.03 14.19
N PHE A 217 24.91 8.25 13.28
CA PHE A 217 25.53 7.17 12.50
C PHE A 217 26.24 6.17 13.40
N LEU A 218 26.98 6.64 14.40
CA LEU A 218 27.65 5.76 15.34
C LEU A 218 26.66 4.92 16.14
N LEU A 219 25.65 5.54 16.77
CA LEU A 219 24.76 4.88 17.72
C LEU A 219 23.62 4.09 17.07
N LEU A 220 23.11 4.54 15.91
CA LEU A 220 21.92 3.96 15.28
C LEU A 220 22.24 3.15 14.03
N TYR A 221 23.40 3.37 13.39
CA TYR A 221 23.80 2.65 12.18
C TYR A 221 24.98 1.69 12.41
N ARG A 222 25.94 2.05 13.29
CA ARG A 222 27.16 1.25 13.53
C ARG A 222 27.11 0.37 14.77
N ILE A 223 26.76 0.95 15.90
CA ILE A 223 26.67 0.28 17.19
C ILE A 223 25.25 -0.28 17.32
N GLN A 224 25.11 -1.48 17.89
CA GLN A 224 23.82 -1.97 18.38
C GLN A 224 23.58 -1.29 19.74
N PRO A 225 22.67 -0.30 19.85
CA PRO A 225 22.39 0.29 21.14
C PRO A 225 21.79 -0.77 22.07
N ILE A 226 22.15 -0.73 23.37
CA ILE A 226 21.67 -1.70 24.38
C ILE A 226 20.13 -1.78 24.42
N LEU A 227 19.45 -0.67 24.07
CA LEU A 227 17.99 -0.55 24.07
C LEU A 227 17.33 -1.03 22.76
N TYR A 228 18.08 -1.22 21.67
CA TYR A 228 17.53 -1.66 20.38
C TYR A 228 18.57 -2.48 19.59
N PRO A 229 18.42 -3.82 19.48
CA PRO A 229 19.47 -4.71 18.99
C PRO A 229 19.71 -4.66 17.47
N TYR A 230 19.07 -3.74 16.74
CA TYR A 230 19.10 -3.66 15.29
C TYR A 230 19.66 -2.31 14.79
N PRO A 231 20.65 -2.30 13.88
CA PRO A 231 21.07 -1.09 13.20
C PRO A 231 19.94 -0.63 12.28
N LEU A 232 19.63 0.66 12.34
CA LEU A 232 18.73 1.33 11.41
C LEU A 232 19.42 1.46 10.04
N ARG A 233 19.42 0.39 9.26
CA ARG A 233 20.04 0.34 7.92
C ARG A 233 19.53 1.45 7.00
N GLY A 234 18.27 1.85 7.14
CA GLY A 234 17.68 2.98 6.42
C GLY A 234 18.06 4.38 6.94
N LEU A 235 18.84 4.51 8.01
CA LEU A 235 19.16 5.81 8.64
C LEU A 235 19.67 6.88 7.66
N PRO A 236 20.62 6.59 6.73
CA PRO A 236 21.09 7.59 5.78
C PRO A 236 19.95 8.15 4.91
N VAL A 237 19.04 7.27 4.47
CA VAL A 237 17.86 7.65 3.68
C VAL A 237 16.92 8.48 4.54
N TRP A 238 16.65 8.07 5.77
CA TRP A 238 15.79 8.84 6.69
C TRP A 238 16.34 10.23 7.00
N LEU A 239 17.65 10.36 7.22
CA LEU A 239 18.30 11.65 7.45
C LEU A 239 18.25 12.54 6.21
N LEU A 240 18.45 11.97 5.02
CA LEU A 240 18.30 12.68 3.75
C LEU A 240 16.87 13.20 3.58
N LEU A 241 15.86 12.34 3.83
CA LEU A 241 14.45 12.70 3.76
C LEU A 241 14.08 13.78 4.79
N LEU A 242 14.60 13.67 6.02
CA LEU A 242 14.38 14.66 7.07
C LEU A 242 14.99 16.01 6.70
N CYS A 243 16.28 16.04 6.33
CA CYS A 243 16.96 17.29 5.94
C CYS A 243 16.31 17.90 4.70
N GLY A 244 15.99 17.08 3.69
CA GLY A 244 15.28 17.52 2.49
C GLY A 244 13.90 18.09 2.80
N GLY A 245 13.14 17.41 3.67
CA GLY A 245 11.85 17.90 4.17
C GLY A 245 11.98 19.24 4.90
N LEU A 246 12.98 19.40 5.76
CA LEU A 246 13.24 20.68 6.44
C LEU A 246 13.65 21.79 5.45
N VAL A 247 14.47 21.49 4.44
CA VAL A 247 14.84 22.45 3.39
C VAL A 247 13.60 22.86 2.59
N LEU A 248 12.75 21.90 2.23
CA LEU A 248 11.48 22.17 1.55
C LEU A 248 10.53 22.98 2.42
N LEU A 249 10.44 22.73 3.72
CA LEU A 249 9.65 23.56 4.64
C LEU A 249 10.22 24.98 4.72
N ARG A 250 11.55 25.13 4.71
CA ARG A 250 12.23 26.41 4.84
C ARG A 250 12.15 27.27 3.57
N TYR A 251 12.40 26.70 2.40
CA TYR A 251 12.51 27.43 1.13
C TYR A 251 11.36 27.18 0.16
N GLY A 252 10.60 26.11 0.37
CA GLY A 252 9.48 25.72 -0.47
C GLY A 252 8.40 26.79 -0.59
N PRO A 253 7.92 27.44 0.50
CA PRO A 253 6.87 28.45 0.38
C PRO A 253 7.22 29.57 -0.60
N ALA A 254 8.41 30.18 -0.49
CA ALA A 254 8.86 31.24 -1.38
C ALA A 254 9.05 30.77 -2.83
N LEU A 255 9.49 29.52 -3.04
CA LEU A 255 9.61 28.92 -4.37
C LEU A 255 8.24 28.66 -4.99
N LEU A 256 7.30 28.11 -4.21
CA LEU A 256 5.97 27.74 -4.66
C LEU A 256 5.10 28.97 -4.94
N GLU A 257 5.23 30.05 -4.15
CA GLU A 257 4.59 31.34 -4.46
C GLU A 257 4.96 31.86 -5.85
N ARG A 258 6.20 31.64 -6.29
CA ARG A 258 6.68 32.07 -7.62
C ARG A 258 6.36 31.08 -8.74
N ARG A 259 6.11 29.82 -8.39
CA ARG A 259 6.03 28.68 -9.32
C ARG A 259 5.03 27.63 -8.83
N LEU A 260 3.75 27.98 -8.77
CA LEU A 260 2.67 27.09 -8.30
C LEU A 260 2.60 25.75 -9.07
N TRP A 261 2.97 25.75 -10.34
CA TRP A 261 3.00 24.55 -11.19
C TRP A 261 3.95 23.46 -10.67
N LEU A 262 4.93 23.80 -9.82
CA LEU A 262 5.82 22.82 -9.20
C LEU A 262 5.07 21.84 -8.29
N VAL A 263 3.95 22.26 -7.67
CA VAL A 263 3.12 21.36 -6.86
C VAL A 263 2.44 20.31 -7.75
N ASP A 264 1.92 20.75 -8.90
CA ASP A 264 1.26 19.87 -9.86
C ASP A 264 2.28 18.93 -10.52
N ALA A 265 3.47 19.44 -10.87
CA ALA A 265 4.57 18.63 -11.37
C ALA A 265 5.04 17.60 -10.33
N ALA A 266 5.12 17.98 -9.06
CA ALA A 266 5.45 17.05 -7.98
C ALA A 266 4.39 15.94 -7.83
N ALA A 267 3.11 16.27 -8.00
CA ALA A 267 2.04 15.27 -8.01
C ALA A 267 2.20 14.27 -9.17
N VAL A 268 2.47 14.75 -10.39
CA VAL A 268 2.72 13.89 -11.55
C VAL A 268 3.96 13.01 -11.33
N LEU A 269 5.07 13.60 -10.88
CA LEU A 269 6.30 12.85 -10.60
C LEU A 269 6.11 11.79 -9.52
N LEU A 270 5.33 12.10 -8.47
CA LEU A 270 5.00 11.13 -7.42
C LEU A 270 4.21 9.94 -7.99
N VAL A 271 3.19 10.20 -8.82
CA VAL A 271 2.40 9.13 -9.46
C VAL A 271 3.27 8.29 -10.39
N LEU A 272 4.12 8.91 -11.20
CA LEU A 272 5.03 8.20 -12.11
C LEU A 272 6.06 7.35 -11.34
N ALA A 273 6.66 7.91 -10.29
CA ALA A 273 7.61 7.18 -9.45
C ALA A 273 6.94 6.00 -8.74
N TRP A 274 5.74 6.23 -8.19
CA TRP A 274 4.93 5.19 -7.56
C TRP A 274 4.56 4.08 -8.55
N ALA A 275 4.13 4.44 -9.76
CA ALA A 275 3.79 3.48 -10.80
C ALA A 275 5.00 2.65 -11.23
N GLY A 276 6.17 3.28 -11.39
CA GLY A 276 7.41 2.58 -11.71
C GLY A 276 7.83 1.59 -10.63
N GLN A 277 7.68 1.95 -9.35
CA GLN A 277 7.97 1.05 -8.23
C GLN A 277 6.98 -0.12 -8.17
N LEU A 278 5.68 0.13 -8.34
CA LEU A 278 4.69 -0.94 -8.35
C LEU A 278 4.79 -1.83 -9.58
N TRP A 279 5.19 -1.31 -10.73
CA TRP A 279 5.49 -2.13 -11.90
C TRP A 279 6.60 -3.15 -11.63
N LEU A 280 7.66 -2.72 -10.94
CA LEU A 280 8.75 -3.62 -10.51
C LEU A 280 8.27 -4.64 -9.48
N ALA A 281 7.48 -4.20 -8.49
CA ALA A 281 6.91 -5.10 -7.48
C ALA A 281 5.94 -6.13 -8.10
N ALA A 282 5.12 -5.71 -9.07
CA ALA A 282 4.16 -6.57 -9.77
C ALA A 282 4.84 -7.69 -10.58
N GLN A 283 6.14 -7.59 -10.88
CA GLN A 283 6.89 -8.70 -11.49
C GLN A 283 6.96 -9.92 -10.56
N GLN A 284 6.88 -9.71 -9.24
CA GLN A 284 6.92 -10.77 -8.23
C GLN A 284 5.56 -11.45 -8.02
N HIS A 285 4.47 -10.87 -8.51
CA HIS A 285 3.13 -11.46 -8.41
C HIS A 285 2.94 -12.52 -9.49
N VAL A 286 3.38 -13.74 -9.23
CA VAL A 286 3.41 -14.82 -10.25
C VAL A 286 2.22 -15.78 -10.18
N THR A 287 1.45 -15.75 -9.10
CA THR A 287 0.30 -16.65 -8.85
C THR A 287 -0.85 -15.89 -8.22
N LEU A 288 -2.06 -16.45 -8.31
CA LEU A 288 -3.23 -15.93 -7.63
C LEU A 288 -3.05 -15.99 -6.10
N SER A 289 -3.50 -14.95 -5.41
CA SER A 289 -3.61 -14.89 -3.97
C SER A 289 -4.92 -15.59 -3.53
N GLU A 290 -4.84 -16.91 -3.35
CA GLU A 290 -5.96 -17.77 -2.92
C GLU A 290 -5.71 -18.40 -1.53
N PRO A 291 -6.75 -18.56 -0.67
CA PRO A 291 -8.11 -18.05 -0.83
C PRO A 291 -8.15 -16.53 -0.61
N GLY A 292 -8.83 -15.78 -1.48
CA GLY A 292 -8.77 -14.33 -1.37
C GLY A 292 -9.41 -13.53 -2.50
N VAL A 293 -8.89 -12.32 -2.69
CA VAL A 293 -9.46 -11.29 -3.57
C VAL A 293 -9.54 -11.73 -5.03
N GLU A 294 -8.62 -12.62 -5.45
CA GLU A 294 -8.41 -13.01 -6.83
C GLU A 294 -9.12 -14.32 -7.22
N ALA A 295 -9.92 -14.91 -6.31
CA ALA A 295 -10.66 -16.14 -6.60
C ALA A 295 -11.57 -16.00 -7.84
N ASP A 296 -12.17 -14.83 -8.01
CA ASP A 296 -13.06 -14.51 -9.13
C ASP A 296 -12.29 -14.30 -10.45
N PHE A 297 -10.96 -14.14 -10.40
CA PHE A 297 -10.16 -13.81 -11.58
C PHE A 297 -10.28 -14.86 -12.69
N ARG A 298 -10.41 -16.13 -12.31
CA ARG A 298 -10.55 -17.23 -13.27
C ARG A 298 -11.78 -17.02 -14.17
N VAL A 299 -12.90 -16.55 -13.61
CA VAL A 299 -14.12 -16.26 -14.36
C VAL A 299 -13.91 -15.11 -15.35
N PHE A 300 -13.18 -14.07 -14.95
CA PHE A 300 -12.88 -12.95 -15.83
C PHE A 300 -11.90 -13.33 -16.95
N ALA A 301 -10.87 -14.10 -16.63
CA ALA A 301 -9.85 -14.52 -17.57
C ALA A 301 -10.42 -15.43 -18.66
N THR A 302 -11.31 -16.37 -18.31
CA THR A 302 -11.98 -17.23 -19.30
C THR A 302 -12.90 -16.44 -20.21
N ARG A 303 -13.54 -15.38 -19.71
CA ARG A 303 -14.39 -14.52 -20.53
C ARG A 303 -13.62 -13.57 -21.44
N ALA A 304 -12.34 -13.35 -21.18
CA ALA A 304 -11.51 -12.42 -21.96
C ALA A 304 -10.84 -13.04 -23.19
N PHE A 305 -11.06 -14.34 -23.47
CA PHE A 305 -10.45 -15.02 -24.63
C PHE A 305 -11.00 -14.55 -25.97
N ASP A 306 -12.31 -14.30 -26.06
CA ASP A 306 -12.94 -13.78 -27.25
C ASP A 306 -14.10 -12.83 -26.93
N LEU A 307 -14.56 -12.12 -27.97
CA LEU A 307 -15.58 -11.10 -27.82
C LEU A 307 -16.97 -11.69 -27.50
N ALA A 308 -17.24 -12.93 -27.90
CA ALA A 308 -18.53 -13.58 -27.65
C ALA A 308 -18.69 -13.89 -26.15
N GLU A 309 -17.64 -14.39 -25.51
CA GLU A 309 -17.62 -14.64 -24.07
C GLU A 309 -17.63 -13.35 -23.22
N VAL A 310 -17.02 -12.27 -23.72
CA VAL A 310 -17.17 -10.93 -23.12
C VAL A 310 -18.65 -10.52 -23.10
N PHE A 311 -19.35 -10.64 -24.24
CA PHE A 311 -20.76 -10.29 -24.40
C PHE A 311 -21.74 -11.41 -23.99
N ARG A 312 -21.30 -12.36 -23.15
CA ARG A 312 -22.21 -13.31 -22.50
C ARG A 312 -22.84 -12.68 -21.25
N ALA A 313 -24.14 -12.87 -21.07
CA ALA A 313 -24.83 -12.47 -19.86
C ALA A 313 -24.32 -13.29 -18.65
N ASP A 314 -24.20 -12.63 -17.50
CA ASP A 314 -23.69 -13.20 -16.26
C ASP A 314 -24.29 -12.40 -15.11
N GLY A 315 -24.93 -13.08 -14.17
CA GLY A 315 -25.67 -12.44 -13.09
C GLY A 315 -24.78 -11.90 -11.98
N PHE A 316 -23.54 -12.37 -11.85
CA PHE A 316 -22.60 -11.91 -10.83
C PHE A 316 -21.65 -10.83 -11.36
N TYR A 317 -21.34 -10.87 -12.65
CA TYR A 317 -20.30 -10.03 -13.24
C TYR A 317 -20.73 -9.34 -14.54
N ASN A 318 -20.75 -8.01 -14.50
CA ASN A 318 -20.90 -7.20 -15.70
C ASN A 318 -19.70 -7.34 -16.65
N LEU A 319 -19.92 -7.06 -17.94
CA LEU A 319 -18.97 -7.29 -19.03
C LEU A 319 -17.74 -6.38 -19.02
N GLY A 320 -17.72 -5.31 -18.22
CA GLY A 320 -16.72 -4.25 -18.31
C GLY A 320 -15.31 -4.72 -17.98
N TYR A 321 -15.13 -5.50 -16.91
CA TYR A 321 -13.81 -6.02 -16.56
C TYR A 321 -13.29 -7.07 -17.57
N PRO A 322 -14.10 -8.08 -17.99
CA PRO A 322 -13.73 -8.94 -19.12
C PRO A 322 -13.38 -8.18 -20.40
N LEU A 323 -14.13 -7.15 -20.76
CA LEU A 323 -13.86 -6.32 -21.94
C LEU A 323 -12.51 -5.60 -21.82
N LEU A 324 -12.21 -5.02 -20.65
CA LEU A 324 -10.91 -4.38 -20.40
C LEU A 324 -9.76 -5.39 -20.49
N LEU A 325 -9.94 -6.61 -19.96
CA LEU A 325 -8.94 -7.67 -20.09
C LEU A 325 -8.73 -8.05 -21.56
N TRP A 326 -9.80 -8.24 -22.32
CA TRP A 326 -9.74 -8.54 -23.76
C TRP A 326 -8.99 -7.45 -24.53
N LEU A 327 -9.22 -6.17 -24.23
CA LEU A 327 -8.52 -5.04 -24.85
C LEU A 327 -7.02 -4.99 -24.50
N PHE A 328 -6.64 -5.40 -23.28
CA PHE A 328 -5.25 -5.32 -22.81
C PHE A 328 -4.43 -6.58 -23.12
N THR A 329 -5.08 -7.72 -23.32
CA THR A 329 -4.44 -9.01 -23.61
C THR A 329 -3.49 -9.00 -24.81
N PRO A 330 -3.78 -8.27 -25.92
CA PRO A 330 -2.82 -8.11 -27.02
C PRO A 330 -1.51 -7.42 -26.62
N LEU A 331 -1.53 -6.54 -25.61
CA LEU A 331 -0.34 -5.83 -25.12
C LEU A 331 0.59 -6.72 -24.28
N THR A 332 0.10 -7.90 -23.88
CA THR A 332 0.79 -8.83 -22.98
C THR A 332 0.97 -10.21 -23.61
N ALA A 333 1.16 -10.24 -24.94
CA ALA A 333 1.39 -11.45 -25.71
C ALA A 333 0.31 -12.53 -25.52
N GLY A 334 -0.95 -12.13 -25.36
CA GLY A 334 -2.06 -13.07 -25.19
C GLY A 334 -2.27 -13.57 -23.75
N ASN A 335 -1.52 -13.06 -22.77
CA ASN A 335 -1.64 -13.50 -21.38
C ASN A 335 -2.61 -12.62 -20.57
N PRO A 336 -3.80 -13.13 -20.18
CA PRO A 336 -4.80 -12.35 -19.44
C PRO A 336 -4.34 -12.00 -18.02
N PHE A 337 -3.50 -12.82 -17.38
CA PHE A 337 -2.94 -12.52 -16.05
C PHE A 337 -2.03 -11.28 -16.10
N LEU A 338 -1.14 -11.22 -17.10
CA LEU A 338 -0.28 -10.06 -17.32
C LEU A 338 -1.10 -8.82 -17.72
N ALA A 339 -2.13 -9.01 -18.56
CA ALA A 339 -3.05 -7.94 -18.95
C ALA A 339 -3.72 -7.33 -17.72
N ALA A 340 -4.15 -8.19 -16.79
CA ALA A 340 -4.78 -7.78 -15.55
C ALA A 340 -3.82 -7.01 -14.61
N ARG A 341 -2.54 -7.40 -14.54
CA ARG A 341 -1.53 -6.62 -13.79
C ARG A 341 -1.34 -5.22 -14.37
N LEU A 342 -1.23 -5.13 -15.70
CA LEU A 342 -1.11 -3.85 -16.39
C LEU A 342 -2.34 -2.98 -16.18
N LEU A 343 -3.54 -3.58 -16.26
CA LEU A 343 -4.81 -2.91 -16.03
C LEU A 343 -4.94 -2.43 -14.58
N ALA A 344 -4.56 -3.23 -13.59
CA ALA A 344 -4.57 -2.86 -12.18
C ALA A 344 -3.63 -1.68 -11.91
N LEU A 345 -2.42 -1.69 -12.50
CA LEU A 345 -1.48 -0.57 -12.43
C LEU A 345 -2.05 0.71 -13.07
N ALA A 346 -2.60 0.60 -14.28
CA ALA A 346 -3.21 1.73 -14.98
C ALA A 346 -4.40 2.32 -14.20
N ALA A 347 -5.24 1.45 -13.62
CA ALA A 347 -6.33 1.86 -12.75
C ALA A 347 -5.83 2.51 -11.45
N GLY A 348 -4.75 2.00 -10.84
CA GLY A 348 -4.12 2.63 -9.68
C GLY A 348 -3.61 4.04 -9.99
N VAL A 349 -2.94 4.24 -11.13
CA VAL A 349 -2.52 5.56 -11.62
C VAL A 349 -3.73 6.48 -11.80
N LEU A 350 -4.80 5.98 -12.43
CA LEU A 350 -6.02 6.76 -12.63
C LEU A 350 -6.69 7.13 -11.30
N LEU A 351 -6.75 6.21 -10.33
CA LEU A 351 -7.27 6.47 -8.99
C LEU A 351 -6.49 7.58 -8.30
N LEU A 352 -5.15 7.56 -8.36
CA LEU A 352 -4.30 8.58 -7.77
C LEU A 352 -4.50 9.95 -8.42
N LEU A 353 -4.53 10.02 -9.75
CA LEU A 353 -4.76 11.27 -10.48
C LEU A 353 -6.16 11.83 -10.23
N ALA A 354 -7.19 10.98 -10.28
CA ALA A 354 -8.56 11.36 -9.98
C ALA A 354 -8.72 11.78 -8.51
N GLY A 355 -8.05 11.10 -7.59
CA GLY A 355 -8.01 11.44 -6.17
C GLY A 355 -7.35 12.80 -5.90
N TYR A 356 -6.24 13.10 -6.59
CA TYR A 356 -5.61 14.41 -6.55
C TYR A 356 -6.53 15.52 -7.10
N GLY A 357 -7.18 15.25 -8.25
CA GLY A 357 -8.18 16.15 -8.84
C GLY A 357 -9.36 16.39 -7.90
N LEU A 358 -9.89 15.33 -7.27
CA LEU A 358 -10.94 15.42 -6.26
C LEU A 358 -10.51 16.30 -5.08
N ALA A 359 -9.32 16.07 -4.51
CA ALA A 359 -8.82 16.84 -3.38
C ALA A 359 -8.66 18.34 -3.70
N ARG A 360 -8.21 18.68 -4.92
CA ARG A 360 -8.15 20.07 -5.41
C ARG A 360 -9.51 20.78 -5.34
N THR A 361 -10.61 20.08 -5.65
CA THR A 361 -11.95 20.69 -5.65
C THR A 361 -12.53 20.97 -4.25
N ILE A 362 -11.95 20.40 -3.19
CA ILE A 362 -12.53 20.41 -1.83
C ILE A 362 -11.76 21.31 -0.86
N ILE A 363 -10.43 21.41 -1.00
CA ILE A 363 -9.56 22.04 0.00
C ILE A 363 -9.46 23.55 -0.24
N ALA A 364 -8.97 23.98 -1.41
CA ALA A 364 -8.97 25.35 -1.94
C ALA A 364 -8.15 25.37 -3.26
N ASP A 365 -8.30 26.43 -4.06
CA ASP A 365 -7.49 26.63 -5.28
C ASP A 365 -6.19 27.41 -5.09
N ASP A 366 -5.97 27.94 -3.87
CA ASP A 366 -4.74 28.63 -3.52
C ASP A 366 -3.56 27.65 -3.31
N LEU A 367 -2.37 28.20 -3.07
CA LEU A 367 -1.17 27.41 -2.81
C LEU A 367 -1.39 26.38 -1.68
N ILE A 368 -2.08 26.82 -0.62
CA ILE A 368 -2.38 26.02 0.55
C ILE A 368 -3.26 24.82 0.19
N GLY A 369 -4.28 25.02 -0.63
CA GLY A 369 -5.14 23.95 -1.14
C GLY A 369 -4.43 23.00 -2.10
N ARG A 370 -3.51 23.49 -2.95
CA ARG A 370 -2.66 22.63 -3.80
C ARG A 370 -1.72 21.75 -2.99
N ILE A 371 -1.11 22.30 -1.94
CA ILE A 371 -0.29 21.54 -0.98
C ILE A 371 -1.18 20.49 -0.29
N GLY A 372 -2.39 20.87 0.15
CA GLY A 372 -3.36 19.94 0.71
C GLY A 372 -3.68 18.78 -0.24
N ALA A 373 -3.92 19.06 -1.52
CA ALA A 373 -4.17 18.02 -2.52
C ALA A 373 -2.95 17.10 -2.72
N LEU A 374 -1.72 17.64 -2.70
CA LEU A 374 -0.51 16.84 -2.74
C LEU A 374 -0.36 15.95 -1.50
N LEU A 375 -0.69 16.45 -0.31
CA LEU A 375 -0.70 15.65 0.93
C LEU A 375 -1.74 14.54 0.88
N ALA A 376 -2.93 14.80 0.32
CA ALA A 376 -3.94 13.78 0.09
C ALA A 376 -3.42 12.70 -0.87
N LEU A 377 -2.76 13.10 -1.96
CA LEU A 377 -2.14 12.17 -2.90
C LEU A 377 -1.06 11.31 -2.24
N VAL A 378 -0.20 11.90 -1.40
CA VAL A 378 0.80 11.14 -0.63
C VAL A 378 0.13 10.14 0.30
N ALA A 379 -0.87 10.56 1.08
CA ALA A 379 -1.60 9.66 1.98
C ALA A 379 -2.27 8.50 1.23
N LEU A 380 -2.78 8.76 0.03
CA LEU A 380 -3.39 7.76 -0.82
C LEU A 380 -2.37 6.81 -1.45
N ALA A 381 -1.26 7.33 -2.01
CA ALA A 381 -0.21 6.55 -2.65
C ALA A 381 0.49 5.59 -1.67
N PHE A 382 0.61 5.98 -0.40
CA PHE A 382 1.16 5.15 0.67
C PHE A 382 0.10 4.38 1.47
N SER A 383 -1.17 4.36 1.02
CA SER A 383 -2.19 3.50 1.63
C SER A 383 -1.90 2.04 1.27
N PRO A 384 -1.76 1.13 2.25
CA PRO A 384 -1.57 -0.29 2.01
C PRO A 384 -2.71 -0.88 1.20
N LEU A 385 -3.94 -0.38 1.40
CA LEU A 385 -5.11 -0.77 0.62
C LEU A 385 -4.89 -0.42 -0.86
N VAL A 386 -4.57 0.83 -1.18
CA VAL A 386 -4.39 1.25 -2.58
C VAL A 386 -3.23 0.51 -3.24
N VAL A 387 -2.09 0.36 -2.54
CA VAL A 387 -0.95 -0.42 -3.04
C VAL A 387 -1.34 -1.87 -3.30
N GLN A 388 -1.99 -2.53 -2.35
CA GLN A 388 -2.39 -3.93 -2.45
C GLN A 388 -3.33 -4.17 -3.66
N TYR A 389 -4.38 -3.37 -3.80
CA TYR A 389 -5.33 -3.54 -4.91
C TYR A 389 -4.80 -3.05 -6.26
N THR A 390 -3.67 -2.33 -6.29
CA THR A 390 -2.94 -2.06 -7.54
C THR A 390 -2.10 -3.26 -7.96
N LEU A 391 -1.63 -4.07 -7.02
CA LEU A 391 -0.89 -5.29 -7.28
C LEU A 391 -1.82 -6.47 -7.59
N TYR A 392 -3.01 -6.50 -7.01
CA TYR A 392 -3.98 -7.57 -7.25
C TYR A 392 -4.75 -7.40 -8.57
N ILE A 393 -5.06 -8.53 -9.20
CA ILE A 393 -5.68 -8.59 -10.53
C ILE A 393 -7.21 -8.71 -10.48
N GLY A 394 -7.84 -8.01 -9.55
CA GLY A 394 -9.30 -7.95 -9.41
C GLY A 394 -9.95 -6.78 -10.15
N SER A 395 -11.28 -6.79 -10.22
CA SER A 395 -12.08 -5.67 -10.74
C SER A 395 -12.20 -4.48 -9.76
N ASP A 396 -11.73 -4.65 -8.52
CA ASP A 396 -11.87 -3.66 -7.43
C ASP A 396 -11.18 -2.32 -7.76
N MET A 397 -9.96 -2.36 -8.29
CA MET A 397 -9.18 -1.15 -8.59
C MET A 397 -9.71 -0.38 -9.81
N PRO A 398 -10.00 -1.01 -10.98
CA PRO A 398 -10.67 -0.32 -12.09
C PRO A 398 -12.01 0.29 -11.69
N PHE A 399 -12.80 -0.43 -10.88
CA PHE A 399 -14.04 0.09 -10.35
C PHE A 399 -13.81 1.36 -9.51
N ALA A 400 -12.93 1.28 -8.51
CA ALA A 400 -12.64 2.43 -7.64
C ALA A 400 -12.11 3.64 -8.41
N ALA A 401 -11.23 3.42 -9.40
CA ALA A 401 -10.69 4.48 -10.25
C ALA A 401 -11.80 5.21 -11.02
N LEU A 402 -12.73 4.47 -11.64
CA LEU A 402 -13.85 5.04 -12.38
C LEU A 402 -14.85 5.76 -11.46
N VAL A 403 -15.10 5.22 -10.26
CA VAL A 403 -15.92 5.90 -9.25
C VAL A 403 -15.32 7.26 -8.89
N VAL A 404 -14.04 7.28 -8.51
CA VAL A 404 -13.39 8.53 -8.08
C VAL A 404 -13.22 9.51 -9.23
N LEU A 405 -12.98 9.03 -10.45
CA LEU A 405 -12.98 9.86 -11.65
C LEU A 405 -14.34 10.53 -11.88
N ALA A 406 -15.44 9.79 -11.77
CA ALA A 406 -16.79 10.35 -11.91
C ALA A 406 -17.07 11.43 -10.85
N LEU A 407 -16.71 11.18 -9.58
CA LEU A 407 -16.87 12.15 -8.49
C LEU A 407 -16.03 13.41 -8.75
N ALA A 408 -14.76 13.26 -9.12
CA ALA A 408 -13.87 14.38 -9.42
C ALA A 408 -14.41 15.24 -10.57
N LEU A 409 -14.80 14.61 -11.69
CA LEU A 409 -15.32 15.30 -12.86
C LEU A 409 -16.62 16.07 -12.55
N LEU A 410 -17.54 15.49 -11.77
CA LEU A 410 -18.77 16.18 -11.37
C LEU A 410 -18.49 17.42 -10.50
N LEU A 411 -17.55 17.33 -9.56
CA LEU A 411 -17.19 18.46 -8.72
C LEU A 411 -16.41 19.54 -9.47
N ILE A 412 -15.51 19.16 -10.40
CA ILE A 412 -14.84 20.12 -11.30
C ILE A 412 -15.87 20.82 -12.20
N ALA A 413 -16.85 20.08 -12.72
CA ALA A 413 -17.90 20.63 -13.58
C ALA A 413 -18.75 21.70 -12.87
N ALA A 414 -18.92 21.60 -11.54
CA ALA A 414 -19.70 22.57 -10.77
C ALA A 414 -19.14 24.01 -10.89
N ASP A 415 -17.83 24.16 -11.05
CA ASP A 415 -17.15 25.46 -11.22
C ASP A 415 -16.84 25.80 -12.68
N ALA A 416 -16.89 24.81 -13.57
CA ALA A 416 -16.48 25.01 -14.95
C ALA A 416 -17.40 25.98 -15.72
N PRO A 417 -16.87 26.70 -16.73
CA PRO A 417 -17.65 27.48 -17.68
C PRO A 417 -18.73 26.63 -18.38
N PRO A 418 -19.84 27.21 -18.90
CA PRO A 418 -20.99 26.44 -19.38
C PRO A 418 -20.70 25.38 -20.46
N ARG A 419 -19.77 25.64 -21.39
CA ARG A 419 -19.38 24.69 -22.44
C ARG A 419 -18.57 23.52 -21.87
N GLU A 420 -17.53 23.82 -21.11
CA GLU A 420 -16.68 22.83 -20.44
C GLU A 420 -17.46 22.00 -19.42
N ARG A 421 -18.38 22.63 -18.69
CA ARG A 421 -19.28 21.97 -17.74
C ARG A 421 -20.03 20.81 -18.39
N GLN A 422 -20.65 21.01 -19.55
CA GLN A 422 -21.40 19.94 -20.21
C GLN A 422 -20.49 18.77 -20.61
N MET A 423 -19.29 19.07 -21.13
CA MET A 423 -18.32 18.05 -21.47
C MET A 423 -17.88 17.26 -20.23
N LEU A 424 -17.54 17.93 -19.13
CA LEU A 424 -17.15 17.28 -17.88
C LEU A 424 -18.28 16.44 -17.28
N VAL A 425 -19.52 16.93 -17.34
CA VAL A 425 -20.70 16.16 -16.92
C VAL A 425 -20.93 14.94 -17.80
N ALA A 426 -20.75 15.06 -19.12
CA ALA A 426 -20.82 13.92 -20.02
C ALA A 426 -19.72 12.89 -19.70
N LEU A 427 -18.47 13.33 -19.56
CA LEU A 427 -17.33 12.47 -19.18
C LEU A 427 -17.56 11.79 -17.82
N ALA A 428 -18.17 12.49 -16.86
CA ALA A 428 -18.53 11.89 -15.58
C ALA A 428 -19.62 10.82 -15.73
N GLY A 429 -20.60 11.03 -16.62
CA GLY A 429 -21.62 10.04 -16.97
C GLY A 429 -20.99 8.80 -17.61
N LEU A 430 -20.03 8.98 -18.51
CA LEU A 430 -19.26 7.89 -19.10
C LEU A 430 -18.46 7.11 -18.04
N ALA A 431 -17.75 7.81 -17.16
CA ALA A 431 -16.98 7.18 -16.07
C ALA A 431 -17.90 6.41 -15.09
N ALA A 432 -19.05 6.97 -14.73
CA ALA A 432 -20.03 6.31 -13.87
C ALA A 432 -20.65 5.09 -14.55
N GLY A 433 -20.96 5.16 -15.84
CA GLY A 433 -21.44 4.02 -16.62
C GLY A 433 -20.37 2.94 -16.74
N GLY A 434 -19.10 3.32 -16.93
CA GLY A 434 -17.97 2.42 -16.88
C GLY A 434 -17.82 1.74 -15.53
N ALA A 435 -17.98 2.47 -14.42
CA ALA A 435 -17.97 1.88 -13.08
C ALA A 435 -19.09 0.84 -12.92
N PHE A 436 -20.29 1.11 -13.45
CA PHE A 436 -21.36 0.11 -13.49
C PHE A 436 -20.97 -1.10 -14.34
N LEU A 437 -20.42 -0.91 -15.54
CA LEU A 437 -19.95 -2.02 -16.38
C LEU A 437 -18.89 -2.88 -15.69
N VAL A 438 -18.05 -2.32 -14.81
CA VAL A 438 -17.08 -3.11 -14.04
C VAL A 438 -17.77 -3.82 -12.87
N ARG A 439 -18.70 -3.16 -12.15
CA ARG A 439 -19.46 -3.75 -11.03
C ARG A 439 -20.85 -3.12 -10.87
N HIS A 440 -21.87 -3.92 -10.55
CA HIS A 440 -23.24 -3.43 -10.30
C HIS A 440 -23.33 -2.27 -9.28
N ALA A 441 -22.43 -2.25 -8.29
CA ALA A 441 -22.35 -1.18 -7.29
C ALA A 441 -22.17 0.22 -7.91
N GLY A 442 -21.66 0.33 -9.14
CA GLY A 442 -21.53 1.60 -9.86
C GLY A 442 -22.85 2.30 -10.12
N LEU A 443 -23.99 1.59 -10.04
CA LEU A 443 -25.32 2.18 -10.17
C LEU A 443 -25.59 3.29 -9.13
N VAL A 444 -24.92 3.23 -7.98
CA VAL A 444 -24.99 4.28 -6.94
C VAL A 444 -24.63 5.66 -7.47
N LEU A 445 -23.73 5.75 -8.46
CA LEU A 445 -23.31 7.02 -9.06
C LEU A 445 -24.43 7.65 -9.87
N LEU A 446 -25.27 6.86 -10.52
CA LEU A 446 -26.44 7.39 -11.23
C LEU A 446 -27.37 8.13 -10.27
N VAL A 447 -27.68 7.51 -9.12
CA VAL A 447 -28.54 8.09 -8.09
C VAL A 447 -27.87 9.31 -7.47
N TRP A 448 -26.63 9.18 -7.02
CA TRP A 448 -25.93 10.27 -6.36
C TRP A 448 -25.65 11.46 -7.30
N GLY A 449 -25.17 11.19 -8.51
CA GLY A 449 -24.80 12.21 -9.50
C GLY A 449 -25.99 13.01 -10.01
N THR A 450 -27.19 12.41 -10.10
CA THR A 450 -28.41 13.13 -10.43
C THR A 450 -28.90 14.03 -9.29
N LEU A 451 -28.77 13.57 -8.04
CA LEU A 451 -29.12 14.35 -6.84
C LEU A 451 -28.18 15.53 -6.58
N LEU A 452 -26.90 15.42 -6.95
CA LEU A 452 -25.92 16.50 -6.78
C LEU A 452 -26.40 17.83 -7.39
N TRP A 453 -27.01 17.78 -8.58
CA TRP A 453 -27.49 18.97 -9.29
C TRP A 453 -28.67 19.65 -8.62
N VAL A 454 -29.47 18.92 -7.85
CA VAL A 454 -30.61 19.47 -7.09
C VAL A 454 -30.10 20.44 -6.01
N GLY A 455 -28.99 20.11 -5.36
CA GLY A 455 -28.40 20.94 -4.31
C GLY A 455 -27.64 22.17 -4.82
N LEU A 456 -27.28 22.22 -6.10
CA LEU A 456 -26.58 23.35 -6.71
C LEU A 456 -27.54 24.49 -7.07
N ARG A 457 -27.09 25.74 -6.87
CA ARG A 457 -27.84 26.97 -7.21
C ARG A 457 -27.79 27.25 -8.71
N LEU A 458 -28.42 26.39 -9.49
CA LEU A 458 -28.55 26.49 -10.94
C LEU A 458 -30.00 26.77 -11.34
N SER A 459 -30.21 27.37 -12.51
CA SER A 459 -31.56 27.53 -13.07
C SER A 459 -32.20 26.14 -13.28
N GLN A 460 -33.54 26.05 -13.22
CA GLN A 460 -34.23 24.76 -13.43
C GLN A 460 -33.90 24.15 -14.80
N ARG A 461 -33.76 24.99 -15.84
CA ARG A 461 -33.39 24.56 -17.20
C ARG A 461 -31.97 24.01 -17.24
N ASP A 462 -31.00 24.67 -16.60
CA ASP A 462 -29.62 24.19 -16.56
C ASP A 462 -29.49 22.90 -15.77
N ARG A 463 -30.20 22.78 -14.62
CA ARG A 463 -30.25 21.52 -13.87
C ARG A 463 -30.78 20.38 -14.72
N ALA A 464 -31.95 20.56 -15.36
CA ALA A 464 -32.53 19.55 -16.21
C ALA A 464 -31.60 19.15 -17.36
N ARG A 465 -30.95 20.13 -18.00
CA ARG A 465 -29.99 19.88 -19.08
C ARG A 465 -28.77 19.10 -18.61
N LEU A 466 -28.14 19.48 -17.50
CA LEU A 466 -26.95 18.79 -17.00
C LEU A 466 -27.29 17.38 -16.51
N THR A 467 -28.41 17.22 -15.80
CA THR A 467 -28.92 15.90 -15.42
C THR A 467 -29.17 15.03 -16.65
N LEU A 468 -29.79 15.57 -17.71
CA LEU A 468 -30.03 14.84 -18.95
C LEU A 468 -28.72 14.43 -19.62
N VAL A 469 -27.73 15.34 -19.73
CA VAL A 469 -26.42 15.04 -20.30
C VAL A 469 -25.73 13.92 -19.53
N TYR A 470 -25.75 13.98 -18.19
CA TYR A 470 -25.16 12.95 -17.33
C TYR A 470 -25.84 11.59 -17.52
N VAL A 471 -27.17 11.56 -17.47
CA VAL A 471 -27.96 10.33 -17.60
C VAL A 471 -27.83 9.71 -18.98
N LEU A 472 -27.83 10.52 -20.06
CA LEU A 472 -27.64 10.02 -21.42
C LEU A 472 -26.24 9.45 -21.62
N ALA A 473 -25.20 10.09 -21.11
CA ALA A 473 -23.83 9.56 -21.19
C ALA A 473 -23.68 8.26 -20.39
N PHE A 474 -24.26 8.19 -19.18
CA PHE A 474 -24.32 6.96 -18.40
C PHE A 474 -25.05 5.85 -19.16
N ALA A 475 -26.27 6.13 -19.66
CA ALA A 475 -27.10 5.17 -20.40
C ALA A 475 -26.39 4.66 -21.66
N LEU A 476 -25.78 5.56 -22.44
CA LEU A 476 -24.99 5.21 -23.62
C LEU A 476 -23.87 4.23 -23.27
N THR A 477 -23.17 4.46 -22.17
CA THR A 477 -22.06 3.61 -21.73
C THR A 477 -22.53 2.22 -21.33
N ILE A 478 -23.63 2.13 -20.57
CA ILE A 478 -24.14 0.84 -20.08
C ILE A 478 -24.97 0.08 -21.13
N THR A 479 -25.28 0.71 -22.27
CA THR A 479 -26.13 0.14 -23.33
C THR A 479 -25.69 -1.26 -23.77
N PRO A 480 -24.40 -1.56 -24.00
CA PRO A 480 -23.99 -2.90 -24.39
C PRO A 480 -24.39 -3.98 -23.38
N GLN A 481 -24.28 -3.69 -22.08
CA GLN A 481 -24.72 -4.61 -21.02
C GLN A 481 -26.23 -4.81 -21.05
N LEU A 482 -27.00 -3.73 -21.22
CA LEU A 482 -28.46 -3.81 -21.28
C LEU A 482 -28.93 -4.63 -22.48
N VAL A 483 -28.30 -4.45 -23.65
CA VAL A 483 -28.60 -5.23 -24.86
C VAL A 483 -28.31 -6.70 -24.63
N VAL A 484 -27.14 -7.06 -24.10
CA VAL A 484 -26.77 -8.44 -23.78
C VAL A 484 -27.78 -9.08 -22.82
N ASN A 485 -28.10 -8.37 -21.72
CA ASN A 485 -29.03 -8.87 -20.72
C ASN A 485 -30.41 -9.13 -21.33
N VAL A 486 -30.99 -8.16 -22.07
CA VAL A 486 -32.31 -8.32 -22.67
C VAL A 486 -32.32 -9.45 -23.71
N GLN A 487 -31.31 -9.52 -24.58
CA GLN A 487 -31.26 -10.52 -25.64
C GLN A 487 -31.09 -11.95 -25.11
N GLN A 488 -30.31 -12.14 -24.05
CA GLN A 488 -29.93 -13.48 -23.60
C GLN A 488 -30.76 -13.96 -22.39
N THR A 489 -31.25 -13.06 -21.56
CA THR A 489 -32.00 -13.41 -20.33
C THR A 489 -33.41 -12.83 -20.28
N GLY A 490 -33.76 -11.93 -21.19
CA GLY A 490 -35.05 -11.23 -21.20
C GLY A 490 -35.18 -10.16 -20.11
N GLN A 491 -34.16 -9.94 -19.28
CA GLN A 491 -34.18 -8.99 -18.17
C GLN A 491 -33.29 -7.79 -18.47
N LEU A 492 -33.79 -6.56 -18.26
CA LEU A 492 -33.01 -5.35 -18.53
C LEU A 492 -31.79 -5.20 -17.58
N LEU A 493 -32.02 -5.45 -16.28
CA LEU A 493 -31.02 -5.38 -15.22
C LEU A 493 -30.79 -6.76 -14.61
N TYR A 494 -30.43 -7.75 -15.45
CA TYR A 494 -30.07 -9.09 -14.99
C TYR A 494 -28.95 -9.02 -13.94
N ASN A 495 -29.19 -9.61 -12.76
CA ASN A 495 -28.35 -9.50 -11.58
C ASN A 495 -28.74 -10.58 -10.55
N GLU A 496 -27.76 -11.36 -10.08
CA GLU A 496 -27.92 -12.45 -9.12
C GLU A 496 -27.25 -12.13 -7.76
N GLN A 497 -26.84 -10.87 -7.55
CA GLN A 497 -26.19 -10.41 -6.31
C GLN A 497 -27.07 -10.53 -5.06
N ALA A 498 -28.38 -10.72 -5.20
CA ALA A 498 -29.26 -11.07 -4.08
C ALA A 498 -28.82 -12.39 -3.42
N LYS A 499 -28.24 -13.33 -4.17
CA LYS A 499 -27.67 -14.56 -3.58
C LYS A 499 -26.49 -14.29 -2.65
N ASN A 500 -25.67 -13.27 -2.91
CA ASN A 500 -24.62 -12.83 -1.98
C ASN A 500 -25.23 -12.24 -0.68
N VAL A 501 -26.38 -11.58 -0.78
CA VAL A 501 -27.13 -11.12 0.40
C VAL A 501 -27.67 -12.31 1.18
N TRP A 502 -28.22 -13.30 0.50
CA TRP A 502 -28.68 -14.54 1.14
C TRP A 502 -27.54 -15.25 1.87
N LEU A 503 -26.38 -15.38 1.21
CA LEU A 503 -25.19 -16.02 1.78
C LEU A 503 -24.78 -15.35 3.11
N ALA A 504 -24.78 -14.02 3.14
CA ALA A 504 -24.45 -13.25 4.34
C ALA A 504 -25.50 -13.40 5.44
N VAL A 505 -26.78 -13.23 5.10
CA VAL A 505 -27.89 -13.15 6.07
C VAL A 505 -28.25 -14.53 6.61
N TYR A 506 -28.39 -15.53 5.74
CA TYR A 506 -29.00 -16.84 6.04
C TYR A 506 -27.98 -17.97 6.17
N ALA A 507 -26.88 -17.90 5.42
CA ALA A 507 -25.82 -18.90 5.43
C ALA A 507 -24.59 -18.53 6.27
N ASN A 508 -24.60 -17.38 6.96
CA ASN A 508 -23.47 -16.91 7.78
C ASN A 508 -22.13 -16.84 7.02
N THR A 509 -22.16 -16.55 5.72
CA THR A 509 -20.98 -16.54 4.84
C THR A 509 -20.32 -17.91 4.66
N ASP A 510 -21.08 -19.00 4.89
CA ASP A 510 -20.62 -20.36 4.60
C ASP A 510 -20.82 -20.71 3.12
N TRP A 511 -19.72 -20.67 2.36
CA TRP A 511 -19.70 -20.98 0.94
C TRP A 511 -20.09 -22.43 0.61
N LEU A 512 -20.02 -23.36 1.56
CA LEU A 512 -20.49 -24.74 1.34
C LEU A 512 -22.01 -24.80 1.15
N ARG A 513 -22.72 -23.78 1.63
CA ARG A 513 -24.17 -23.64 1.54
C ARG A 513 -24.61 -22.83 0.32
N TRP A 514 -23.69 -22.42 -0.55
CA TRP A 514 -23.98 -21.62 -1.75
C TRP A 514 -25.06 -22.23 -2.64
N ASN A 515 -25.08 -23.57 -2.76
CA ASN A 515 -26.03 -24.29 -3.61
C ASN A 515 -27.41 -24.50 -2.97
N GLU A 516 -27.63 -24.09 -1.72
CA GLU A 516 -28.96 -24.20 -1.07
C GLU A 516 -29.95 -23.15 -1.60
N MET A 517 -29.48 -22.07 -2.23
CA MET A 517 -30.32 -21.00 -2.77
C MET A 517 -30.20 -20.91 -4.30
N PRO A 518 -31.32 -20.77 -5.03
CA PRO A 518 -31.27 -20.57 -6.47
C PRO A 518 -30.68 -19.19 -6.81
N ASP A 519 -30.14 -19.07 -8.03
CA ASP A 519 -29.48 -17.83 -8.49
C ASP A 519 -30.48 -16.69 -8.77
N ASP A 520 -31.74 -17.02 -9.06
CA ASP A 520 -32.80 -16.06 -9.42
C ASP A 520 -33.54 -15.44 -8.23
N VAL A 521 -33.09 -15.70 -7.00
CA VAL A 521 -33.69 -15.14 -5.78
C VAL A 521 -33.73 -13.61 -5.79
N GLY A 522 -34.87 -13.02 -5.43
CA GLY A 522 -35.04 -11.57 -5.36
C GLY A 522 -34.58 -10.96 -4.03
N LEU A 523 -34.06 -9.72 -4.05
CA LEU A 523 -33.74 -8.99 -2.81
C LEU A 523 -34.99 -8.76 -1.94
N THR A 524 -36.13 -8.46 -2.56
CA THR A 524 -37.41 -8.27 -1.86
C THR A 524 -37.88 -9.57 -1.20
N GLU A 525 -37.68 -10.70 -1.87
CA GLU A 525 -38.00 -12.02 -1.32
C GLU A 525 -37.18 -12.31 -0.07
N LEU A 526 -35.87 -12.05 -0.12
CA LEU A 526 -34.99 -12.17 1.05
C LEU A 526 -35.40 -11.25 2.19
N LEU A 527 -35.74 -9.99 1.90
CA LEU A 527 -36.18 -9.05 2.94
C LEU A 527 -37.47 -9.53 3.62
N LEU A 528 -38.42 -10.06 2.85
CA LEU A 528 -39.72 -10.51 3.36
C LEU A 528 -39.64 -11.89 4.05
N LEU A 529 -38.62 -12.69 3.76
CA LEU A 529 -38.41 -14.00 4.39
C LEU A 529 -38.16 -13.88 5.91
N ASP A 530 -37.32 -12.93 6.33
CA ASP A 530 -37.05 -12.63 7.75
C ASP A 530 -36.56 -11.17 7.91
N PRO A 531 -37.47 -10.18 7.97
CA PRO A 531 -37.09 -8.77 8.03
C PRO A 531 -36.19 -8.41 9.23
N PRO A 532 -36.47 -8.89 10.47
CA PRO A 532 -35.58 -8.64 11.60
C PRO A 532 -34.16 -9.15 11.38
N ARG A 533 -34.00 -10.37 10.84
CA ARG A 533 -32.66 -10.93 10.56
C ARG A 533 -31.94 -10.18 9.45
N PHE A 534 -32.64 -9.79 8.39
CA PHE A 534 -32.09 -8.97 7.31
C PHE A 534 -31.57 -7.62 7.83
N VAL A 535 -32.42 -6.88 8.56
CA VAL A 535 -32.03 -5.58 9.14
C VAL A 535 -30.91 -5.73 10.16
N GLY A 536 -30.94 -6.80 10.96
CA GLY A 536 -29.89 -7.13 11.92
C GLY A 536 -28.53 -7.39 11.26
N ASN A 537 -28.50 -8.10 10.12
CA ASN A 537 -27.27 -8.28 9.33
C ASN A 537 -26.80 -6.95 8.74
N TRP A 538 -27.70 -6.20 8.12
CA TRP A 538 -27.40 -4.90 7.51
C TRP A 538 -26.78 -3.92 8.53
N TRP A 539 -27.38 -3.81 9.72
CA TRP A 539 -26.86 -2.98 10.81
C TRP A 539 -25.52 -3.46 11.34
N ARG A 540 -25.31 -4.79 11.44
CA ARG A 540 -24.02 -5.38 11.85
C ARG A 540 -22.91 -5.00 10.88
N ASN A 541 -23.19 -5.01 9.58
CA ASN A 541 -22.23 -4.62 8.56
C ASN A 541 -21.91 -3.12 8.58
N ILE A 542 -22.91 -2.26 8.81
CA ILE A 542 -22.68 -0.82 9.03
C ILE A 542 -21.81 -0.62 10.27
N SER A 543 -22.11 -1.31 11.37
CA SER A 543 -21.33 -1.28 12.60
C SER A 543 -19.91 -1.80 12.40
N ALA A 544 -19.70 -2.82 11.57
CA ALA A 544 -18.38 -3.32 11.20
C ALA A 544 -17.57 -2.28 10.40
N PHE A 545 -18.23 -1.48 9.56
CA PHE A 545 -17.55 -0.38 8.87
C PHE A 545 -17.14 0.76 9.82
N LEU A 546 -18.08 1.22 10.66
CA LEU A 546 -17.89 2.35 11.57
C LEU A 546 -17.04 2.01 12.80
N GLY A 547 -17.04 0.76 13.22
CA GLY A 547 -16.52 0.32 14.52
C GLY A 547 -17.60 0.34 15.61
N THR A 548 -17.52 -0.62 16.55
CA THR A 548 -18.42 -0.76 17.70
C THR A 548 -17.97 0.05 18.92
N GLY A 549 -16.73 0.55 18.93
CA GLY A 549 -16.14 1.25 20.06
C GLY A 549 -15.83 0.36 21.27
N ALA A 550 -15.96 -0.97 21.14
CA ALA A 550 -15.66 -1.91 22.21
C ALA A 550 -14.14 -2.15 22.34
N GLU A 551 -13.66 -2.16 23.60
CA GLU A 551 -12.25 -2.34 23.98
C GLU A 551 -11.76 -3.81 23.91
N ASP A 552 -12.43 -4.67 23.16
CA ASP A 552 -11.85 -5.99 22.94
C ASP A 552 -10.59 -5.81 22.08
N THR A 553 -9.46 -6.30 22.57
CA THR A 553 -8.17 -6.28 21.85
C THR A 553 -8.20 -7.17 20.60
N SER A 554 -9.23 -8.02 20.46
CA SER A 554 -9.61 -8.68 19.20
C SER A 554 -10.43 -7.77 18.25
N GLU A 555 -11.06 -6.70 18.77
CA GLU A 555 -11.97 -5.76 18.08
C GLU A 555 -11.39 -4.37 17.75
N PHE A 556 -10.26 -3.96 18.35
CA PHE A 556 -9.45 -2.85 17.82
C PHE A 556 -9.08 -3.07 16.33
N GLY A 557 -9.24 -4.29 15.82
CA GLY A 557 -9.10 -4.65 14.42
C GLY A 557 -10.32 -4.41 13.51
N ARG A 558 -11.55 -4.11 13.96
CA ARG A 558 -12.74 -4.29 13.07
C ARG A 558 -13.25 -3.07 12.32
N ALA A 559 -12.97 -1.84 12.73
CA ALA A 559 -13.47 -0.64 12.03
C ALA A 559 -12.84 -0.52 10.63
N LEU A 560 -13.55 -1.02 9.60
CA LEU A 560 -12.99 -1.13 8.24
C LEU A 560 -12.56 0.23 7.68
N HIS A 561 -13.25 1.31 8.06
CA HIS A 561 -12.92 2.64 7.60
C HIS A 561 -11.51 3.12 8.04
N LEU A 562 -10.98 2.61 9.16
CA LEU A 562 -9.64 2.94 9.66
C LEU A 562 -8.55 2.24 8.86
N ARG A 563 -8.91 1.27 8.02
CA ARG A 563 -7.99 0.52 7.14
C ARG A 563 -7.90 1.12 5.73
N LEU A 564 -8.66 2.18 5.44
CA LEU A 564 -8.64 2.86 4.14
C LEU A 564 -7.32 3.59 3.88
N LEU A 565 -6.68 4.06 4.95
CA LEU A 565 -5.38 4.75 4.95
C LEU A 565 -4.53 4.22 6.11
N SER A 566 -3.21 4.45 6.05
CA SER A 566 -2.31 4.19 7.18
C SER A 566 -2.54 5.16 8.33
N ALA A 567 -2.25 4.72 9.55
CA ALA A 567 -2.05 5.65 10.66
C ALA A 567 -0.84 6.56 10.39
N PRO A 568 -0.90 7.86 10.71
CA PRO A 568 -2.00 8.56 11.38
C PRO A 568 -3.06 9.16 10.43
N ALA A 569 -2.93 8.99 9.11
CA ALA A 569 -3.80 9.63 8.12
C ALA A 569 -5.28 9.22 8.24
N ASN A 570 -5.57 7.98 8.63
CA ASN A 570 -6.93 7.52 8.90
C ASN A 570 -7.64 8.31 10.02
N TRP A 571 -6.97 8.58 11.14
CA TRP A 571 -7.53 9.37 12.24
C TRP A 571 -7.70 10.84 11.87
N LEU A 572 -6.75 11.39 11.10
CA LEU A 572 -6.89 12.73 10.55
C LEU A 572 -8.07 12.82 9.58
N ALA A 573 -8.35 11.76 8.81
CA ALA A 573 -9.51 11.69 7.93
C ALA A 573 -10.81 11.76 8.73
N VAL A 574 -10.92 11.01 9.82
CA VAL A 574 -12.09 11.08 10.72
C VAL A 574 -12.29 12.49 11.26
N ALA A 575 -11.24 13.12 11.78
CA ALA A 575 -11.30 14.50 12.25
C ALA A 575 -11.68 15.49 11.13
N GLY A 576 -11.18 15.27 9.91
CA GLY A 576 -11.51 16.05 8.72
C GLY A 576 -12.97 15.91 8.29
N LEU A 577 -13.51 14.69 8.25
CA LEU A 577 -14.91 14.41 7.93
C LEU A 577 -15.86 15.05 8.95
N VAL A 578 -15.55 14.96 10.25
CA VAL A 578 -16.28 15.67 11.30
C VAL A 578 -16.17 17.18 11.09
N GLY A 579 -14.97 17.69 10.81
CA GLY A 579 -14.75 19.11 10.49
C GLY A 579 -15.58 19.60 9.30
N TRP A 580 -15.74 18.77 8.26
CA TRP A 580 -16.56 19.08 7.09
C TRP A 580 -18.05 19.20 7.41
N LEU A 581 -18.57 18.45 8.39
CA LEU A 581 -19.95 18.59 8.86
C LEU A 581 -20.16 19.88 9.66
N LEU A 582 -19.16 20.26 10.46
CA LEU A 582 -19.27 21.39 11.39
C LEU A 582 -19.03 22.75 10.70
N VAL A 583 -18.12 22.81 9.71
CA VAL A 583 -17.71 24.06 9.09
C VAL A 583 -18.64 24.47 7.94
N PRO A 584 -19.14 25.72 7.88
CA PRO A 584 -20.09 26.17 6.85
C PRO A 584 -19.54 26.26 5.42
N ALA A 585 -18.22 26.42 5.26
CA ALA A 585 -17.58 26.59 3.97
C ALA A 585 -17.72 25.33 3.10
N ASP A 586 -18.21 25.50 1.86
CA ASP A 586 -18.41 24.45 0.86
C ASP A 586 -19.26 23.25 1.34
N ARG A 587 -20.20 23.50 2.27
CA ARG A 587 -21.11 22.51 2.85
C ARG A 587 -21.79 21.63 1.82
N LEU A 588 -22.12 22.18 0.65
CA LEU A 588 -22.78 21.42 -0.40
C LEU A 588 -21.87 20.31 -0.96
N ARG A 589 -20.63 20.63 -1.35
CA ARG A 589 -19.71 19.63 -1.94
C ARG A 589 -19.30 18.58 -0.92
N ARG A 590 -18.89 19.04 0.25
CA ARG A 590 -18.46 18.19 1.36
C ARG A 590 -19.61 17.32 1.85
N GLY A 591 -20.79 17.92 2.03
CA GLY A 591 -22.02 17.21 2.37
C GLY A 591 -22.44 16.22 1.30
N ALA A 592 -22.32 16.56 0.02
CA ALA A 592 -22.62 15.63 -1.07
C ALA A 592 -21.66 14.43 -1.06
N LEU A 593 -20.36 14.62 -0.86
CA LEU A 593 -19.40 13.53 -0.76
C LEU A 593 -19.59 12.66 0.49
N ILE A 594 -19.97 13.26 1.63
CA ILE A 594 -20.37 12.50 2.82
C ILE A 594 -21.64 11.70 2.54
N GLY A 595 -22.61 12.30 1.83
CA GLY A 595 -23.82 11.63 1.36
C GLY A 595 -23.51 10.47 0.42
N PHE A 596 -22.53 10.63 -0.50
CA PHE A 596 -22.03 9.56 -1.34
C PHE A 596 -21.47 8.42 -0.49
N ALA A 597 -20.56 8.73 0.44
CA ALA A 597 -19.94 7.73 1.29
C ALA A 597 -20.98 6.97 2.13
N ALA A 598 -21.95 7.68 2.71
CA ALA A 598 -23.04 7.08 3.48
C ALA A 598 -23.92 6.17 2.61
N LEU A 599 -24.34 6.63 1.42
CA LEU A 599 -25.14 5.84 0.49
C LEU A 599 -24.38 4.60 0.00
N TYR A 600 -23.10 4.76 -0.34
CA TYR A 600 -22.24 3.68 -0.80
C TYR A 600 -22.05 2.62 0.28
N VAL A 601 -21.80 3.03 1.53
CA VAL A 601 -21.69 2.12 2.69
C VAL A 601 -23.01 1.40 2.93
N ALA A 602 -24.13 2.13 2.93
CA ALA A 602 -25.45 1.56 3.16
C ALA A 602 -25.79 0.46 2.13
N LEU A 603 -25.50 0.68 0.84
CA LEU A 603 -25.74 -0.31 -0.21
C LEU A 603 -24.78 -1.50 -0.12
N THR A 604 -23.49 -1.24 0.10
CA THR A 604 -22.47 -2.30 0.23
C THR A 604 -22.74 -3.19 1.45
N ALA A 605 -23.28 -2.61 2.53
CA ALA A 605 -23.59 -3.32 3.76
C ALA A 605 -24.76 -4.31 3.65
N LEU A 606 -25.51 -4.33 2.53
CA LEU A 606 -26.63 -5.27 2.35
C LEU A 606 -26.20 -6.74 2.38
N ALA A 607 -25.01 -7.06 1.83
CA ALA A 607 -24.47 -8.41 1.78
C ALA A 607 -23.54 -8.71 2.97
N PHE A 608 -22.25 -8.93 2.72
CA PHE A 608 -21.18 -8.99 3.71
C PHE A 608 -20.16 -7.90 3.40
N VAL A 609 -19.41 -7.43 4.40
CA VAL A 609 -18.45 -6.33 4.23
C VAL A 609 -17.00 -6.83 4.29
N LEU A 610 -16.22 -6.43 3.29
CA LEU A 610 -14.78 -6.66 3.22
C LEU A 610 -14.06 -5.32 3.02
N PRO A 611 -12.82 -5.15 3.51
CA PRO A 611 -12.05 -3.92 3.31
C PRO A 611 -12.01 -3.45 1.85
N ARG A 612 -11.92 -4.40 0.90
CA ARG A 612 -11.83 -4.13 -0.55
C ARG A 612 -13.00 -3.34 -1.11
N PHE A 613 -14.20 -3.59 -0.59
CA PHE A 613 -15.41 -2.96 -1.13
C PHE A 613 -15.41 -1.45 -0.88
N PHE A 614 -14.63 -0.96 0.07
CA PHE A 614 -14.56 0.46 0.43
C PHE A 614 -13.35 1.19 -0.18
N LEU A 615 -12.58 0.53 -1.06
CA LEU A 615 -11.48 1.16 -1.81
C LEU A 615 -11.87 2.49 -2.50
N PRO A 616 -13.07 2.65 -3.11
CA PRO A 616 -13.48 3.94 -3.70
C PRO A 616 -13.57 5.10 -2.69
N LEU A 617 -13.65 4.82 -1.39
CA LEU A 617 -13.72 5.84 -0.35
C LEU A 617 -12.33 6.33 0.11
N ALA A 618 -11.24 5.61 -0.21
CA ALA A 618 -9.91 5.98 0.23
C ALA A 618 -9.48 7.39 -0.22
N PRO A 619 -9.73 7.84 -1.47
CA PRO A 619 -9.40 9.20 -1.89
C PRO A 619 -10.19 10.28 -1.14
N LEU A 620 -11.44 10.00 -0.77
CA LEU A 620 -12.25 10.91 0.03
C LEU A 620 -11.66 11.09 1.43
N TYR A 621 -11.26 9.97 2.07
CA TYR A 621 -10.61 9.99 3.38
C TYR A 621 -9.28 10.75 3.30
N ALA A 622 -8.49 10.55 2.24
CA ALA A 622 -7.22 11.24 2.05
C ALA A 622 -7.41 12.76 1.91
N ALA A 623 -8.41 13.18 1.14
CA ALA A 623 -8.79 14.59 1.02
C ALA A 623 -9.25 15.18 2.37
N ALA A 624 -10.02 14.43 3.17
CA ALA A 624 -10.46 14.87 4.49
C ALA A 624 -9.28 15.03 5.46
N ALA A 625 -8.34 14.07 5.48
CA ALA A 625 -7.14 14.14 6.30
C ALA A 625 -6.29 15.37 5.98
N ALA A 626 -6.05 15.60 4.69
CA ALA A 626 -5.28 16.76 4.24
C ALA A 626 -6.02 18.08 4.52
N ALA A 627 -7.33 18.14 4.28
CA ALA A 627 -8.14 19.31 4.60
C ALA A 627 -8.04 19.68 6.09
N PHE A 628 -8.06 18.68 6.98
CA PHE A 628 -7.92 18.90 8.42
C PHE A 628 -6.57 19.54 8.76
N LEU A 629 -5.47 18.96 8.26
CA LEU A 629 -4.11 19.46 8.49
C LEU A 629 -3.96 20.91 8.05
N VAL A 630 -4.44 21.22 6.85
CA VAL A 630 -4.26 22.51 6.22
C VAL A 630 -5.20 23.59 6.80
N SER A 631 -6.39 23.21 7.26
CA SER A 631 -7.36 24.13 7.87
C SER A 631 -6.92 24.73 9.20
N ARG A 632 -6.01 24.06 9.94
CA ARG A 632 -5.46 24.58 11.20
C ARG A 632 -4.50 25.74 10.97
N GLU A 633 -3.65 25.64 9.95
CA GLU A 633 -2.68 26.67 9.59
C GLU A 633 -3.36 27.95 9.09
N LEU A 634 -4.45 27.83 8.32
CA LEU A 634 -5.27 28.97 7.87
C LEU A 634 -5.85 29.80 9.02
N LYS A 635 -6.19 29.17 10.16
CA LYS A 635 -6.69 29.89 11.35
C LYS A 635 -5.59 30.59 12.13
N VAL A 636 -4.36 30.04 12.13
CA VAL A 636 -3.20 30.65 12.78
C VAL A 636 -2.71 31.84 11.97
N ALA A 637 -2.56 31.69 10.65
CA ALA A 637 -2.14 32.76 9.74
C ALA A 637 -3.13 33.92 9.69
N ARG A 638 -4.45 33.68 9.56
CA ARG A 638 -5.46 34.76 9.54
C ARG A 638 -5.58 35.54 10.85
N ARG A 639 -5.25 34.94 11.99
CA ARG A 639 -5.25 35.66 13.28
C ARG A 639 -4.07 36.62 13.42
N GLN A 640 -3.01 36.42 12.64
CA GLN A 640 -1.81 37.26 12.64
C GLN A 640 -1.89 38.42 11.65
N THR A 641 -2.73 38.33 10.61
CA THR A 641 -2.96 39.45 9.66
C THR A 641 -3.98 40.48 10.16
N ILE A 642 -4.74 40.15 11.22
CA ILE A 642 -5.79 41.01 11.82
C ILE A 642 -5.29 41.69 13.12
N ARG A 643 -4.05 41.43 13.53
CA ARG A 643 -3.33 42.16 14.59
C ARG A 643 -2.20 42.93 13.95
#